data_AF-A0AAT9HM78-F1
#
_entry.id   AF-A0AAT9HM78-F1
#
_cell.length_a   1.000
_cell.length_b   1.000
_cell.length_c   1.000
_cell.angle_alpha   90.00
_cell.angle_beta   90.00
_cell.angle_gamma   90.00
#
_symmetry.space_group_name_H-M   'P 1'
#
loop_
_entity.id
_entity.type
_entity.pdbx_description
1 polymer ?
#
loop_
_entity_poly.entity_id
_entity_poly.type
_entity_poly.pdbx_seq_one_letter_code
_entity_poly.pdbx_strand_id
1 'polypeptide(L)'
;MITGGDPFQRPDLTELIAYGRETGVRVAVSPSGTPTVTAERLRELREAGTVGLSLSLDGSTAGVHDTFRGVPGVFRWTLDAWDAARALGMKVQINTTVARHNLHDLPDIVHLVAEHGAMLWSAFFLVPTGRGRRLGVLTAAETEDVLNFVYDVGLTVPAKTTEAHHFRRVALQRKVLEDAGDDHAAVLGLGPLYQELSGRAAALGLHTGARRVRRPPLDVNAGRGFVFISHTGTVHPSGFLPLGAGSVRETPLTEIYRTSELFTGLRDADRLGGRCGACEFRRVCGGSRSRAYGVTGDPYAEEPWCDYQPGSFPAGGNWRRCWTARRAVDGENADRPVTSRRPALWGTVAGAVITVLAVLVANSGGDTAAGPAAPDAGTPRTVAVTLAGMRVRPARIEVAAGTVLRLKVTNSDARRHDLKVENGPATPARPGRDPHTRPRHGHRRPCGVVHPAGPPRGGDDDGHRRHGRHRPRGPLHSRRPGLVRRLLPGWRPHDADLAPAPGGTVHRTELHAVHTTVEVAPGVRQERWAFGGTAPGPTLRGKVGDVFEITLVNDDRRMGHGIDFHAGSLAPDGPMRTIEPGERLVYRFRAERAGAWLYHCGTAPMLQHIGNGMYGAVVIDPPGLPEADHEYLLISSELYLGTPGSTEQVTKMREHTPDAWAFNGVANQYTRRPLKAKAGERARFWVVAAGPSDGIAFHVVGTVFDTVYQEGAHLLEPREEGGSQVLDLAPGQGGFVETTFPEAGHYPFVDHDMRHAEAGAHGMVEVSD
;
A
#
# COMPACT_ATOMS: atom_id res chain seq x y z
N MET A 1 -6.67 13.46 -16.38
CA MET A 1 -5.57 12.49 -16.41
C MET A 1 -6.09 11.20 -15.80
N ILE A 2 -6.09 10.08 -16.52
CA ILE A 2 -6.43 8.77 -15.98
C ILE A 2 -5.13 8.08 -15.56
N THR A 3 -5.06 7.66 -14.30
CA THR A 3 -3.87 7.09 -13.66
C THR A 3 -4.29 6.18 -12.50
N GLY A 4 -3.33 5.48 -11.89
CA GLY A 4 -3.54 4.51 -10.80
C GLY A 4 -3.40 3.08 -11.31
N GLY A 5 -2.38 2.37 -10.81
CA GLY A 5 -2.01 1.05 -11.34
C GLY A 5 -1.61 1.13 -12.82
N ASP A 6 -2.15 0.22 -13.64
CA ASP A 6 -2.04 0.26 -15.10
C ASP A 6 -3.45 0.44 -15.72
N PRO A 7 -3.78 1.64 -16.26
CA PRO A 7 -5.07 1.90 -16.88
C PRO A 7 -5.42 0.92 -18.01
N PHE A 8 -4.43 0.31 -18.68
CA PHE A 8 -4.66 -0.64 -19.76
C PHE A 8 -5.32 -1.94 -19.28
N GLN A 9 -5.38 -2.18 -17.97
CA GLN A 9 -6.13 -3.28 -17.37
C GLN A 9 -7.64 -3.02 -17.31
N ARG A 10 -8.10 -1.79 -17.59
CA ARG A 10 -9.53 -1.49 -17.67
C ARG A 10 -10.10 -1.83 -19.05
N PRO A 11 -11.15 -2.66 -19.13
CA PRO A 11 -11.79 -2.98 -20.41
C PRO A 11 -12.51 -1.76 -21.01
N ASP A 12 -13.00 -0.87 -20.16
CA ASP A 12 -13.78 0.33 -20.51
C ASP A 12 -12.92 1.59 -20.68
N LEU A 13 -11.58 1.48 -20.71
CA LEU A 13 -10.69 2.64 -20.82
C LEU A 13 -11.01 3.52 -22.03
N THR A 14 -11.23 2.90 -23.20
CA THR A 14 -11.52 3.60 -24.46
C THR A 14 -12.85 4.35 -24.38
N GLU A 15 -13.87 3.76 -23.76
CA GLU A 15 -15.19 4.38 -23.54
C GLU A 15 -15.06 5.62 -22.65
N LEU A 16 -14.32 5.54 -21.55
CA LEU A 16 -14.10 6.67 -20.65
C LEU A 16 -13.36 7.84 -21.32
N ILE A 17 -12.42 7.52 -22.21
CA ILE A 17 -11.70 8.53 -22.99
C ILE A 17 -12.64 9.22 -23.98
N ALA A 18 -13.46 8.44 -24.70
CA ALA A 18 -14.45 8.97 -25.64
C ALA A 18 -15.46 9.87 -24.92
N TYR A 19 -16.01 9.41 -23.80
CA TYR A 19 -16.92 10.21 -22.97
C TYR A 19 -16.26 11.49 -22.45
N GLY A 20 -15.01 11.41 -21.98
CA GLY A 20 -14.26 12.60 -21.57
C GLY A 20 -14.10 13.61 -22.71
N ARG A 21 -13.82 13.14 -23.93
CA ARG A 21 -13.74 14.01 -25.11
C ARG A 21 -15.10 14.64 -25.44
N GLU A 22 -16.18 13.87 -25.45
CA GLU A 22 -17.53 14.34 -25.76
C GLU A 22 -18.02 15.41 -24.78
N THR A 23 -17.65 15.27 -23.50
CA THR A 23 -17.94 16.25 -22.45
C THR A 23 -17.00 17.46 -22.44
N GLY A 24 -16.04 17.54 -23.38
CA GLY A 24 -15.09 18.64 -23.51
C GLY A 24 -13.86 18.56 -22.59
N VAL A 25 -13.67 17.45 -21.88
CA VAL A 25 -12.51 17.20 -21.02
C VAL A 25 -11.35 16.63 -21.84
N ARG A 26 -10.18 17.27 -21.78
CA ARG A 26 -8.97 16.71 -22.40
C ARG A 26 -8.44 15.53 -21.58
N VAL A 27 -8.43 14.34 -22.16
CA VAL A 27 -8.02 13.11 -21.48
C VAL A 27 -6.59 12.73 -21.87
N ALA A 28 -5.74 12.53 -20.85
CA ALA A 28 -4.40 11.97 -20.97
C ALA A 28 -4.29 10.75 -20.05
N VAL A 29 -3.43 9.79 -20.39
CA VAL A 29 -3.33 8.48 -19.71
C VAL A 29 -1.91 8.24 -19.21
N SER A 30 -1.77 7.69 -17.99
CA SER A 30 -0.47 7.32 -17.39
C SER A 30 -0.41 5.81 -17.21
N PRO A 31 0.07 5.03 -18.20
CA PRO A 31 0.27 3.61 -18.01
C PRO A 31 1.62 3.28 -17.36
N SER A 32 1.70 2.06 -16.85
CA SER A 32 2.98 1.42 -16.56
C SER A 32 3.56 0.84 -17.85
N GLY A 33 4.87 0.69 -17.95
CA GLY A 33 5.49 -0.06 -19.05
C GLY A 33 5.09 -1.53 -18.95
N THR A 34 4.20 -1.99 -19.82
CA THR A 34 3.71 -3.37 -19.82
C THR A 34 3.55 -3.89 -21.24
N PRO A 35 3.57 -5.22 -21.47
CA PRO A 35 3.33 -5.80 -22.80
C PRO A 35 1.95 -5.45 -23.40
N THR A 36 1.02 -4.96 -22.58
CA THR A 36 -0.33 -4.59 -23.03
C THR A 36 -0.39 -3.20 -23.65
N VAL A 37 0.65 -2.36 -23.48
CA VAL A 37 0.75 -1.04 -24.12
C VAL A 37 1.30 -1.20 -25.54
N THR A 38 0.51 -1.83 -26.40
CA THR A 38 0.88 -2.07 -27.81
C THR A 38 0.57 -0.85 -28.67
N ALA A 39 1.22 -0.75 -29.84
CA ALA A 39 0.93 0.30 -30.82
C ALA A 39 -0.54 0.29 -31.28
N GLU A 40 -1.16 -0.88 -31.37
CA GLU A 40 -2.58 -1.05 -31.71
C GLU A 40 -3.48 -0.43 -30.64
N ARG A 41 -3.26 -0.78 -29.36
CA ARG A 41 -4.03 -0.23 -28.25
C ARG A 41 -3.82 1.28 -28.11
N LEU A 42 -2.60 1.78 -28.31
CA LEU A 42 -2.32 3.22 -28.33
C LEU A 42 -3.04 3.95 -29.46
N ARG A 43 -3.21 3.31 -30.62
CA ARG A 43 -4.01 3.85 -31.73
C ARG A 43 -5.48 3.94 -31.35
N GLU A 44 -6.06 2.89 -30.76
CA GLU A 44 -7.44 2.91 -30.23
C GLU A 44 -7.64 4.09 -29.26
N LEU A 45 -6.72 4.26 -28.30
CA LEU A 45 -6.81 5.36 -27.34
C LEU A 45 -6.70 6.74 -27.99
N ARG A 46 -5.86 6.87 -29.02
CA ARG A 46 -5.72 8.11 -29.79
C ARG A 46 -6.99 8.45 -30.56
N GLU A 47 -7.59 7.46 -31.24
CA GLU A 47 -8.85 7.62 -31.97
C GLU A 47 -10.02 7.98 -31.04
N ALA A 48 -10.06 7.39 -29.84
CA ALA A 48 -11.04 7.74 -28.81
C ALA A 48 -10.89 9.18 -28.29
N GLY A 49 -9.70 9.78 -28.40
CA GLY A 49 -9.48 11.19 -28.02
C GLY A 49 -8.34 11.45 -27.04
N THR A 50 -7.47 10.48 -26.79
CA THR A 50 -6.32 10.68 -25.88
C THR A 50 -5.35 11.72 -26.43
N VAL A 51 -5.14 12.80 -25.67
CA VAL A 51 -4.30 13.93 -26.09
C VAL A 51 -2.82 13.75 -25.73
N GLY A 52 -2.50 12.82 -24.82
CA GLY A 52 -1.13 12.58 -24.40
C GLY A 52 -0.95 11.38 -23.48
N LEU A 53 0.29 10.91 -23.42
CA LEU A 53 0.74 9.78 -22.65
C LEU A 53 1.78 10.23 -21.62
N SER A 54 1.71 9.69 -20.42
CA SER A 54 2.61 10.00 -19.31
C SER A 54 3.29 8.70 -18.87
N LEU A 55 4.51 8.50 -19.32
CA LEU A 55 5.32 7.31 -19.05
C LEU A 55 6.31 7.57 -17.92
N SER A 56 6.88 6.50 -17.42
CA SER A 56 7.74 6.49 -16.24
C SER A 56 9.12 5.96 -16.60
N LEU A 57 10.18 6.73 -16.35
CA LEU A 57 11.57 6.33 -16.58
C LEU A 57 12.43 6.74 -15.37
N ASP A 58 12.72 5.80 -14.48
CA ASP A 58 13.51 6.04 -13.26
C ASP A 58 14.97 5.56 -13.33
N GLY A 59 15.43 5.15 -14.51
CA GLY A 59 16.81 4.75 -14.75
C GLY A 59 17.15 4.84 -16.24
N SER A 60 18.39 5.17 -16.57
CA SER A 60 18.90 5.28 -17.94
C SER A 60 19.17 3.92 -18.59
N THR A 61 19.17 2.84 -17.80
CA THR A 61 19.40 1.48 -18.29
C THR A 61 18.33 0.53 -17.74
N ALA A 62 18.15 -0.61 -18.42
CA ALA A 62 17.30 -1.68 -17.94
C ALA A 62 17.69 -2.16 -16.54
N GLY A 63 18.99 -2.24 -16.24
CA GLY A 63 19.47 -2.65 -14.91
C GLY A 63 18.97 -1.74 -13.79
N VAL A 64 19.06 -0.42 -13.96
CA VAL A 64 18.60 0.55 -12.95
C VAL A 64 17.07 0.61 -12.91
N HIS A 65 16.44 0.75 -14.09
CA HIS A 65 15.01 0.95 -14.20
C HIS A 65 14.18 -0.28 -13.82
N ASP A 66 14.52 -1.46 -14.33
CA ASP A 66 13.79 -2.71 -14.05
C ASP A 66 13.93 -3.11 -12.58
N THR A 67 15.11 -2.88 -11.98
CA THR A 67 15.34 -3.11 -10.55
C THR A 67 14.46 -2.22 -9.70
N PHE A 68 14.39 -0.92 -10.01
CA PHE A 68 13.51 0.02 -9.29
C PHE A 68 12.03 -0.35 -9.45
N ARG A 69 11.62 -0.75 -10.66
CA ARG A 69 10.23 -1.10 -10.99
C ARG A 69 9.83 -2.51 -10.54
N GLY A 70 10.79 -3.38 -10.22
CA GLY A 70 10.58 -4.74 -9.74
C GLY A 70 10.12 -5.72 -10.83
N VAL A 71 10.23 -5.36 -12.11
CA VAL A 71 9.73 -6.16 -13.24
C VAL A 71 10.77 -6.18 -14.37
N PRO A 72 11.39 -7.33 -14.68
CA PRO A 72 12.29 -7.45 -15.81
C PRO A 72 11.59 -7.14 -17.14
N GLY A 73 12.21 -6.29 -17.97
CA GLY A 73 11.73 -5.90 -19.30
C GLY A 73 10.92 -4.60 -19.35
N VAL A 74 10.60 -3.97 -18.21
CA VAL A 74 9.78 -2.75 -18.15
C VAL A 74 10.45 -1.53 -18.78
N PHE A 75 11.78 -1.45 -18.73
CA PHE A 75 12.54 -0.40 -19.44
C PHE A 75 12.28 -0.46 -20.94
N ARG A 76 12.44 -1.65 -21.53
CA ARG A 76 12.19 -1.87 -22.97
C ARG A 76 10.75 -1.55 -23.33
N TRP A 77 9.77 -2.08 -22.59
CA TRP A 77 8.36 -1.81 -22.87
C TRP A 77 7.99 -0.33 -22.74
N THR A 78 8.65 0.40 -21.84
CA THR A 78 8.47 1.85 -21.71
C THR A 78 8.99 2.60 -22.94
N LEU A 79 10.17 2.24 -23.45
CA LEU A 79 10.71 2.84 -24.66
C LEU A 79 9.87 2.49 -25.90
N ASP A 80 9.48 1.21 -26.05
CA ASP A 80 8.61 0.77 -27.15
C ASP A 80 7.27 1.55 -27.16
N ALA A 81 6.65 1.71 -25.98
CA ALA A 81 5.40 2.47 -25.84
C ALA A 81 5.59 3.96 -26.14
N TRP A 82 6.73 4.53 -25.77
CA TRP A 82 7.08 5.92 -26.07
C TRP A 82 7.18 6.11 -27.59
N ASP A 83 8.00 5.32 -28.26
CA ASP A 83 8.26 5.44 -29.69
C ASP A 83 6.96 5.22 -30.48
N ALA A 84 6.15 4.24 -30.09
CA ALA A 84 4.82 4.01 -30.67
C ALA A 84 3.88 5.21 -30.48
N ALA A 85 3.80 5.78 -29.26
CA ALA A 85 2.96 6.94 -28.99
C ALA A 85 3.42 8.18 -29.79
N ARG A 86 4.73 8.36 -29.94
CA ARG A 86 5.32 9.44 -30.77
C ARG A 86 5.00 9.25 -32.25
N ALA A 87 5.12 8.03 -32.77
CA ALA A 87 4.76 7.72 -34.16
C ALA A 87 3.27 7.99 -34.46
N LEU A 88 2.40 7.83 -33.45
CA LEU A 88 0.97 8.18 -33.51
C LEU A 88 0.69 9.68 -33.28
N GLY A 89 1.73 10.50 -33.18
CA GLY A 89 1.62 11.95 -32.96
C GLY A 89 1.08 12.34 -31.58
N MET A 90 1.18 11.46 -30.58
CA MET A 90 0.77 11.76 -29.19
C MET A 90 1.83 12.60 -28.49
N LYS A 91 1.37 13.47 -27.57
CA LYS A 91 2.27 14.18 -26.66
C LYS A 91 2.75 13.22 -25.58
N VAL A 92 4.06 13.04 -25.44
CA VAL A 92 4.65 12.17 -24.41
C VAL A 92 5.30 13.00 -23.31
N GLN A 93 4.94 12.72 -22.05
CA GLN A 93 5.59 13.21 -20.85
C GLN A 93 6.32 12.05 -20.18
N ILE A 94 7.55 12.30 -19.69
CA ILE A 94 8.32 11.33 -18.93
C ILE A 94 8.40 11.78 -17.48
N ASN A 95 8.10 10.86 -16.56
CA ASN A 95 8.21 11.06 -15.13
C ASN A 95 9.35 10.23 -14.57
N THR A 96 10.18 10.85 -13.74
CA THR A 96 11.31 10.21 -13.07
C THR A 96 11.17 10.44 -11.57
N THR A 97 11.08 9.38 -10.78
CA THR A 97 11.11 9.47 -9.31
C THR A 97 12.55 9.69 -8.88
N VAL A 98 12.87 10.91 -8.42
CA VAL A 98 14.20 11.27 -7.94
C VAL A 98 14.40 10.69 -6.54
N ALA A 99 15.36 9.77 -6.41
CA ALA A 99 15.74 9.16 -5.14
C ALA A 99 17.21 8.68 -5.19
N ARG A 100 17.73 8.21 -4.05
CA ARG A 100 19.14 7.77 -3.94
C ARG A 100 19.63 6.82 -5.04
N HIS A 101 18.77 5.91 -5.52
CA HIS A 101 19.14 4.90 -6.50
C HIS A 101 19.49 5.44 -7.89
N ASN A 102 18.96 6.60 -8.29
CA ASN A 102 19.14 7.19 -9.62
C ASN A 102 19.70 8.62 -9.59
N LEU A 103 20.10 9.11 -8.43
CA LEU A 103 20.51 10.50 -8.23
C LEU A 103 21.64 10.92 -9.19
N HIS A 104 22.65 10.06 -9.34
CA HIS A 104 23.80 10.28 -10.21
C HIS A 104 23.52 9.90 -11.68
N ASP A 105 22.37 9.27 -11.94
CA ASP A 105 21.93 8.80 -13.26
C ASP A 105 20.99 9.80 -13.96
N LEU A 106 20.59 10.88 -13.27
CA LEU A 106 19.67 11.90 -13.81
C LEU A 106 20.13 12.53 -15.14
N PRO A 107 21.42 12.87 -15.35
CA PRO A 107 21.86 13.44 -16.63
C PRO A 107 21.69 12.46 -17.79
N ASP A 108 21.97 11.18 -17.56
CA ASP A 108 21.80 10.11 -18.55
C ASP A 108 20.32 9.84 -18.85
N ILE A 109 19.45 9.91 -17.84
CA ILE A 109 17.99 9.90 -18.06
C ILE A 109 17.55 11.08 -18.93
N VAL A 110 18.01 12.30 -18.62
CA VAL A 110 17.67 13.50 -19.41
C VAL A 110 18.17 13.38 -20.85
N HIS A 111 19.33 12.77 -21.06
CA HIS A 111 19.87 12.49 -22.38
C HIS A 111 18.95 11.60 -23.20
N LEU A 112 18.50 10.46 -22.65
CA LEU A 112 17.48 9.63 -23.31
C LEU A 112 16.19 10.42 -23.61
N VAL A 113 15.81 11.32 -22.69
CA VAL A 113 14.61 12.15 -22.88
C VAL A 113 14.74 13.18 -23.99
N ALA A 114 15.94 13.73 -24.17
CA ALA A 114 16.25 14.57 -25.31
C ALA A 114 16.26 13.76 -26.61
N GLU A 115 16.91 12.59 -26.62
CA GLU A 115 17.06 11.72 -27.81
C GLU A 115 15.72 11.16 -28.32
N HIS A 116 14.90 10.57 -27.44
CA HIS A 116 13.59 10.01 -27.81
C HIS A 116 12.50 11.08 -28.00
N GLY A 117 12.81 12.35 -27.68
CA GLY A 117 11.95 13.49 -27.98
C GLY A 117 10.66 13.56 -27.15
N ALA A 118 10.78 13.76 -25.84
CA ALA A 118 9.61 14.07 -25.00
C ALA A 118 9.11 15.51 -25.16
N MET A 119 7.81 15.72 -24.95
CA MET A 119 7.24 17.05 -24.79
C MET A 119 7.67 17.68 -23.46
N LEU A 120 7.80 16.86 -22.42
CA LEU A 120 8.04 17.31 -21.06
C LEU A 120 8.71 16.21 -20.24
N TRP A 121 9.75 16.57 -19.51
CA TRP A 121 10.29 15.79 -18.40
C TRP A 121 9.74 16.31 -17.08
N SER A 122 9.40 15.40 -16.17
CA SER A 122 8.89 15.72 -14.85
C SER A 122 9.71 14.99 -13.80
N ALA A 123 10.49 15.74 -13.02
CA ALA A 123 11.20 15.23 -11.87
C ALA A 123 10.24 15.13 -10.68
N PHE A 124 9.91 13.91 -10.27
CA PHE A 124 9.05 13.61 -9.13
C PHE A 124 9.91 13.47 -7.88
N PHE A 125 9.73 14.38 -6.94
CA PHE A 125 10.44 14.37 -5.69
C PHE A 125 9.67 13.54 -4.67
N LEU A 126 10.38 12.64 -3.98
CA LEU A 126 9.79 11.63 -3.12
C LEU A 126 8.91 12.22 -2.02
N VAL A 127 7.65 11.77 -1.91
CA VAL A 127 6.82 11.99 -0.72
C VAL A 127 6.92 10.73 0.14
N PRO A 128 7.15 10.81 1.47
CA PRO A 128 7.37 9.64 2.31
C PRO A 128 6.04 8.97 2.66
N THR A 129 5.29 8.55 1.63
CA THR A 129 3.99 7.89 1.74
C THR A 129 3.99 6.58 0.95
N GLY A 130 3.22 5.59 1.42
CA GLY A 130 3.11 4.27 0.78
C GLY A 130 4.47 3.61 0.53
N ARG A 131 4.68 3.08 -0.69
CA ARG A 131 5.96 2.47 -1.13
C ARG A 131 7.13 3.45 -1.14
N GLY A 132 6.87 4.77 -1.16
CA GLY A 132 7.89 5.82 -1.17
C GLY A 132 8.63 5.96 0.17
N ARG A 133 8.07 5.49 1.28
CA ARG A 133 8.73 5.53 2.61
C ARG A 133 10.07 4.80 2.68
N ARG A 134 10.26 3.80 1.82
CA ARG A 134 11.46 2.93 1.79
C ARG A 134 12.53 3.42 0.82
N LEU A 135 12.23 4.47 0.05
CA LEU A 135 13.18 5.04 -0.90
C LEU A 135 14.04 6.06 -0.15
N GLY A 136 15.36 6.01 -0.35
CA GLY A 136 16.26 6.96 0.28
C GLY A 136 15.92 8.39 -0.14
N VAL A 137 15.59 9.22 0.85
CA VAL A 137 15.30 10.65 0.67
C VAL A 137 16.59 11.43 0.41
N LEU A 138 16.48 12.49 -0.39
CA LEU A 138 17.56 13.46 -0.56
C LEU A 138 17.64 14.35 0.68
N THR A 139 18.84 14.82 1.00
CA THR A 139 18.99 15.91 1.98
C THR A 139 18.41 17.21 1.40
N ALA A 140 18.25 18.23 2.25
CA ALA A 140 17.83 19.56 1.82
C ALA A 140 18.82 20.16 0.80
N ALA A 141 20.13 20.06 1.06
CA ALA A 141 21.18 20.51 0.15
C ALA A 141 21.18 19.75 -1.19
N GLU A 142 21.06 18.42 -1.16
CA GLU A 142 20.97 17.61 -2.40
C GLU A 142 19.71 17.95 -3.19
N THR A 143 18.60 18.26 -2.51
CA THR A 143 17.37 18.72 -3.16
C THR A 143 17.62 20.05 -3.88
N GLU A 144 18.32 21.00 -3.25
CA GLU A 144 18.69 22.28 -3.87
C GLU A 144 19.58 22.08 -5.11
N ASP A 145 20.57 21.20 -5.01
CA ASP A 145 21.49 20.86 -6.10
C ASP A 145 20.72 20.27 -7.30
N VAL A 146 19.84 19.31 -7.08
CA VAL A 146 19.02 18.72 -8.15
C VAL A 146 18.07 19.74 -8.75
N LEU A 147 17.47 20.63 -7.95
CA LEU A 147 16.57 21.66 -8.49
C LEU A 147 17.28 22.65 -9.41
N ASN A 148 18.51 23.02 -9.09
CA ASN A 148 19.33 23.86 -9.96
C ASN A 148 19.78 23.11 -11.22
N PHE A 149 20.14 21.82 -11.10
CA PHE A 149 20.39 20.97 -12.25
C PHE A 149 19.16 20.87 -13.20
N VAL A 150 17.96 20.67 -12.64
CA VAL A 150 16.69 20.64 -13.41
C VAL A 150 16.45 21.98 -14.14
N TYR A 151 16.84 23.11 -13.53
CA TYR A 151 16.73 24.43 -14.16
C TYR A 151 17.65 24.56 -15.39
N ASP A 152 18.85 24.00 -15.32
CA ASP A 152 19.85 24.06 -16.38
C ASP A 152 19.44 23.21 -17.59
N VAL A 153 19.05 21.96 -17.36
CA VAL A 153 18.57 21.07 -18.43
C VAL A 153 17.20 21.48 -19.00
N GLY A 154 16.49 22.38 -18.32
CA GLY A 154 15.24 22.97 -18.80
C GLY A 154 15.33 23.72 -20.13
N LEU A 155 16.55 24.09 -20.55
CA LEU A 155 16.83 24.67 -21.88
C LEU A 155 16.92 23.60 -22.98
N THR A 156 17.13 22.34 -22.62
CA THR A 156 17.33 21.20 -23.52
C THR A 156 16.02 20.44 -23.67
N VAL A 157 15.45 20.05 -22.53
CA VAL A 157 14.17 19.36 -22.42
C VAL A 157 13.28 20.22 -21.53
N PRO A 158 12.07 20.61 -21.96
CA PRO A 158 11.14 21.28 -21.07
C PRO A 158 10.95 20.45 -19.81
N ALA A 159 11.24 21.04 -18.65
CA ALA A 159 11.23 20.35 -17.37
C ALA A 159 10.18 20.95 -16.44
N LYS A 160 9.61 20.11 -15.57
CA LYS A 160 8.84 20.53 -14.40
C LYS A 160 9.20 19.65 -13.20
N THR A 161 8.77 20.07 -12.02
CA THR A 161 8.85 19.25 -10.81
C THR A 161 7.47 18.85 -10.32
N THR A 162 7.41 17.71 -9.63
CA THR A 162 6.24 17.28 -8.84
C THR A 162 6.71 17.09 -7.41
N GLU A 163 5.97 17.65 -6.46
CA GLU A 163 6.30 17.63 -5.02
C GLU A 163 7.63 18.32 -4.65
N ALA A 164 8.17 19.17 -5.53
CA ALA A 164 9.27 20.10 -5.23
C ALA A 164 8.93 21.52 -5.69
N HIS A 165 8.02 22.16 -4.95
CA HIS A 165 7.53 23.51 -5.25
C HIS A 165 8.62 24.59 -5.13
N HIS A 166 9.70 24.31 -4.39
CA HIS A 166 10.90 25.16 -4.30
C HIS A 166 11.54 25.43 -5.66
N PHE A 167 11.29 24.58 -6.68
CA PHE A 167 11.75 24.85 -8.04
C PHE A 167 11.29 26.21 -8.57
N ARG A 168 10.14 26.72 -8.12
CA ARG A 168 9.67 28.07 -8.48
C ARG A 168 10.53 29.17 -7.88
N ARG A 169 10.94 28.99 -6.62
CA ARG A 169 11.89 29.88 -5.94
C ARG A 169 13.22 29.85 -6.69
N VAL A 170 13.76 28.65 -6.94
CA VAL A 170 15.02 28.46 -7.68
C VAL A 170 14.95 29.16 -9.04
N ALA A 171 13.87 28.98 -9.81
CA ALA A 171 13.73 29.61 -11.11
C ALA A 171 13.70 31.15 -11.05
N LEU A 172 13.11 31.73 -10.00
CA LEU A 172 13.11 33.19 -9.78
C LEU A 172 14.50 33.68 -9.35
N GLN A 173 15.14 33.00 -8.40
CA GLN A 173 16.49 33.33 -7.94
C GLN A 173 17.48 33.26 -9.11
N ARG A 174 17.47 32.16 -9.86
CA ARG A 174 18.32 31.97 -11.05
C ARG A 174 18.10 33.07 -12.07
N LYS A 175 16.85 33.48 -12.34
CA LYS A 175 16.58 34.56 -13.27
C LYS A 175 17.15 35.91 -12.80
N VAL A 176 17.01 36.23 -11.51
CA VAL A 176 17.58 37.46 -10.93
C VAL A 176 19.09 37.46 -11.03
N LEU A 177 19.75 36.34 -10.73
CA LEU A 177 21.20 36.20 -10.82
C LEU A 177 21.69 36.23 -12.28
N GLU A 178 20.97 35.58 -13.20
CA GLU A 178 21.22 35.67 -14.65
C GLU A 178 21.15 37.13 -15.15
N ASP A 179 20.15 37.90 -14.69
CA ASP A 179 19.97 39.31 -15.08
C ASP A 179 21.05 40.23 -14.47
N ALA A 180 21.58 39.88 -13.30
CA ALA A 180 22.68 40.59 -12.63
C ALA A 180 24.07 40.19 -13.15
N GLY A 181 24.18 39.07 -13.89
CA GLY A 181 25.45 38.50 -14.32
C GLY A 181 26.23 37.80 -13.19
N ASP A 182 25.57 37.44 -12.11
CA ASP A 182 26.17 36.80 -10.94
C ASP A 182 26.45 35.31 -11.17
N ASP A 183 27.52 34.79 -10.56
CA ASP A 183 27.76 33.35 -10.46
C ASP A 183 26.75 32.71 -9.51
N HIS A 184 25.74 32.06 -10.08
CA HIS A 184 24.68 31.43 -9.31
C HIS A 184 25.15 30.30 -8.42
N ALA A 185 26.18 29.54 -8.82
CA ALA A 185 26.63 28.39 -8.06
C ALA A 185 27.30 28.88 -6.78
N ALA A 186 28.09 29.95 -6.88
CA ALA A 186 28.68 30.62 -5.73
C ALA A 186 27.63 31.29 -4.84
N VAL A 187 26.71 32.08 -5.41
CA VAL A 187 25.71 32.84 -4.63
C VAL A 187 24.70 31.94 -3.93
N LEU A 188 24.28 30.84 -4.58
CA LEU A 188 23.32 29.90 -4.00
C LEU A 188 23.99 28.80 -3.16
N GLY A 189 25.32 28.74 -3.11
CA GLY A 189 26.06 27.75 -2.33
C GLY A 189 25.86 26.32 -2.82
N LEU A 190 25.83 26.10 -4.14
CA LEU A 190 25.55 24.78 -4.72
C LEU A 190 26.69 23.78 -4.44
N GLY A 191 26.31 22.57 -4.05
CA GLY A 191 27.20 21.55 -3.53
C GLY A 191 27.88 20.67 -4.59
N PRO A 192 28.65 19.65 -4.14
CA PRO A 192 29.36 18.73 -5.02
C PRO A 192 28.44 17.96 -5.98
N LEU A 193 27.21 17.65 -5.56
CA LEU A 193 26.26 16.92 -6.39
C LEU A 193 25.86 17.77 -7.60
N TYR A 194 25.60 19.06 -7.43
CA TYR A 194 25.29 19.95 -8.55
C TYR A 194 26.44 19.98 -9.58
N GLN A 195 27.68 20.05 -9.11
CA GLN A 195 28.88 20.05 -9.97
C GLN A 195 29.00 18.74 -10.75
N GLU A 196 28.77 17.61 -10.08
CA GLU A 196 28.80 16.28 -10.70
C GLU A 196 27.73 16.15 -11.81
N LEU A 197 26.47 16.48 -11.50
CA LEU A 197 25.36 16.38 -12.45
C LEU A 197 25.56 17.31 -13.65
N SER A 198 26.02 18.54 -13.40
CA SER A 198 26.28 19.52 -14.45
C SER A 198 27.47 19.11 -15.33
N GLY A 199 28.54 18.58 -14.73
CA GLY A 199 29.69 18.05 -15.47
C GLY A 199 29.31 16.87 -16.37
N ARG A 200 28.52 15.92 -15.85
CA ARG A 200 28.00 14.80 -16.63
C ARG A 200 27.08 15.27 -17.76
N ALA A 201 26.18 16.21 -17.50
CA ALA A 201 25.31 16.79 -18.52
C ALA A 201 26.08 17.53 -19.63
N ALA A 202 27.16 18.23 -19.28
CA ALA A 202 28.07 18.84 -20.25
C ALA A 202 28.76 17.78 -21.12
N ALA A 203 29.26 16.70 -20.52
CA ALA A 203 29.87 15.59 -21.24
C ALA A 203 28.90 14.89 -22.20
N LEU A 204 27.61 14.84 -21.87
CA LEU A 204 26.53 14.32 -22.70
C LEU A 204 26.00 15.33 -23.74
N GLY A 205 26.59 16.54 -23.83
CA GLY A 205 26.20 17.57 -24.79
C GLY A 205 24.83 18.20 -24.52
N LEU A 206 24.31 18.10 -23.30
CA LEU A 206 22.98 18.64 -22.97
C LEU A 206 22.93 20.17 -23.01
N HIS A 207 24.08 20.85 -22.91
CA HIS A 207 24.14 22.32 -22.91
C HIS A 207 24.42 22.95 -24.29
N THR A 208 24.71 22.15 -25.33
CA THR A 208 25.22 22.62 -26.63
C THR A 208 24.17 22.67 -27.75
N GLY A 209 22.91 22.26 -27.49
CA GLY A 209 21.83 22.23 -28.48
C GLY A 209 21.06 23.55 -28.65
N ALA A 210 20.15 23.59 -29.65
CA ALA A 210 19.24 24.71 -29.87
C ALA A 210 18.43 25.01 -28.59
N ARG A 211 18.74 26.14 -27.94
CA ARG A 211 18.14 26.54 -26.66
C ARG A 211 16.62 26.68 -26.80
N ARG A 212 15.87 25.79 -26.15
CA ARG A 212 14.43 25.96 -25.96
C ARG A 212 14.18 27.02 -24.90
N VAL A 213 13.03 27.69 -24.98
CA VAL A 213 12.57 28.57 -23.91
C VAL A 213 12.18 27.70 -22.71
N ARG A 214 12.74 28.00 -21.54
CA ARG A 214 12.37 27.32 -20.29
C ARG A 214 10.86 27.44 -20.08
N ARG A 215 10.23 26.33 -19.73
CA ARG A 215 8.81 26.36 -19.35
C ARG A 215 8.65 27.19 -18.07
N PRO A 216 7.75 28.20 -18.04
CA PRO A 216 7.43 28.88 -16.81
C PRO A 216 6.96 27.87 -15.75
N PRO A 217 7.48 27.93 -14.51
CA PRO A 217 6.96 27.09 -13.45
C PRO A 217 5.47 27.39 -13.24
N LEU A 218 4.62 26.38 -13.42
CA LEU A 218 3.17 26.53 -13.23
C LEU A 218 2.86 26.74 -11.76
N ASP A 219 1.88 27.60 -11.45
CA ASP A 219 1.37 27.85 -10.11
C ASP A 219 0.33 26.77 -9.70
N VAL A 220 0.82 25.54 -9.53
CA VAL A 220 0.03 24.34 -9.18
C VAL A 220 0.52 23.72 -7.87
N ASN A 221 -0.29 23.68 -6.81
CA ASN A 221 0.03 23.00 -5.54
C ASN A 221 -1.15 22.11 -5.13
N ALA A 222 -1.01 21.33 -4.06
CA ALA A 222 -2.10 20.58 -3.46
C ALA A 222 -3.31 21.51 -3.23
N GLY A 223 -4.44 21.19 -3.86
CA GLY A 223 -5.65 22.00 -3.80
C GLY A 223 -5.64 23.29 -4.63
N ARG A 224 -4.54 23.63 -5.31
CA ARG A 224 -4.39 24.85 -6.12
C ARG A 224 -4.03 24.48 -7.56
N GLY A 225 -5.00 24.49 -8.46
CA GLY A 225 -4.80 24.06 -9.85
C GLY A 225 -4.65 22.55 -10.03
N PHE A 226 -4.84 21.77 -8.96
CA PHE A 226 -4.76 20.32 -8.94
C PHE A 226 -5.81 19.74 -7.98
N VAL A 227 -6.37 18.59 -8.37
CA VAL A 227 -7.29 17.78 -7.57
C VAL A 227 -7.11 16.31 -7.95
N PHE A 228 -7.20 15.43 -6.97
CA PHE A 228 -7.22 13.98 -7.15
C PHE A 228 -8.59 13.43 -6.74
N ILE A 229 -9.17 12.58 -7.59
CA ILE A 229 -10.41 11.88 -7.29
C ILE A 229 -10.07 10.40 -7.23
N SER A 230 -10.26 9.80 -6.06
CA SER A 230 -10.00 8.38 -5.85
C SER A 230 -11.02 7.52 -6.59
N HIS A 231 -10.74 6.22 -6.72
CA HIS A 231 -11.66 5.27 -7.37
C HIS A 231 -13.00 5.12 -6.62
N THR A 232 -13.07 5.48 -5.34
CA THR A 232 -14.30 5.51 -4.54
C THR A 232 -15.09 6.81 -4.73
N GLY A 233 -14.53 7.82 -5.39
CA GLY A 233 -15.14 9.14 -5.57
C GLY A 233 -14.69 10.20 -4.56
N THR A 234 -13.90 9.83 -3.55
CA THR A 234 -13.38 10.78 -2.56
C THR A 234 -12.37 11.74 -3.20
N VAL A 235 -12.56 13.04 -2.95
CA VAL A 235 -11.78 14.15 -3.50
C VAL A 235 -10.67 14.54 -2.54
N HIS A 236 -9.44 14.63 -3.05
CA HIS A 236 -8.23 14.98 -2.30
C HIS A 236 -7.51 16.16 -2.98
N PRO A 237 -6.81 17.02 -2.22
CA PRO A 237 -6.04 18.14 -2.78
C PRO A 237 -4.88 17.69 -3.67
N SER A 238 -4.31 16.51 -3.43
CA SER A 238 -3.32 15.88 -4.30
C SER A 238 -3.41 14.36 -4.23
N GLY A 239 -2.73 13.64 -5.15
CA GLY A 239 -2.65 12.18 -5.09
C GLY A 239 -1.70 11.64 -4.01
N PHE A 240 -0.97 12.53 -3.33
CA PHE A 240 0.02 12.19 -2.29
C PHE A 240 -0.34 12.74 -0.91
N LEU A 241 -1.40 13.57 -0.81
CA LEU A 241 -1.92 14.13 0.43
C LEU A 241 -3.25 13.42 0.77
N PRO A 242 -3.25 12.45 1.70
CA PRO A 242 -4.41 11.61 1.99
C PRO A 242 -5.43 12.30 2.90
N LEU A 243 -5.75 13.57 2.61
CA LEU A 243 -6.79 14.33 3.30
C LEU A 243 -7.99 14.47 2.37
N GLY A 244 -9.11 13.87 2.75
CA GLY A 244 -10.36 13.92 1.99
C GLY A 244 -11.15 15.20 2.25
N ALA A 245 -11.72 15.79 1.20
CA ALA A 245 -12.56 16.98 1.27
C ALA A 245 -14.06 16.71 1.00
N GLY A 246 -14.44 15.45 0.74
CA GLY A 246 -15.79 15.05 0.34
C GLY A 246 -15.79 14.05 -0.83
N SER A 247 -16.97 13.71 -1.35
CA SER A 247 -17.15 12.73 -2.42
C SER A 247 -17.92 13.31 -3.60
N VAL A 248 -17.45 13.06 -4.84
CA VAL A 248 -18.18 13.47 -6.06
C VAL A 248 -19.50 12.72 -6.27
N ARG A 249 -19.76 11.68 -5.48
CA ARG A 249 -21.03 10.95 -5.49
C ARG A 249 -22.15 11.73 -4.80
N GLU A 250 -21.79 12.66 -3.93
CA GLU A 250 -22.72 13.39 -3.05
C GLU A 250 -22.73 14.89 -3.39
N THR A 251 -21.55 15.47 -3.63
CA THR A 251 -21.39 16.91 -3.84
C THR A 251 -20.67 17.17 -5.17
N PRO A 252 -21.12 18.14 -6.00
CA PRO A 252 -20.44 18.49 -7.23
C PRO A 252 -18.97 18.82 -7.01
N LEU A 253 -18.08 18.29 -7.86
CA LEU A 253 -16.63 18.53 -7.77
C LEU A 253 -16.27 20.02 -7.71
N THR A 254 -17.00 20.86 -8.45
CA THR A 254 -16.79 22.31 -8.48
C THR A 254 -17.05 22.96 -7.12
N GLU A 255 -18.02 22.45 -6.37
CA GLU A 255 -18.34 22.93 -5.04
C GLU A 255 -17.26 22.51 -4.06
N ILE A 256 -16.97 21.20 -3.96
CA ILE A 256 -15.89 20.66 -3.09
C ILE A 256 -14.59 21.44 -3.31
N TYR A 257 -14.19 21.63 -4.57
CA TYR A 257 -12.96 22.32 -4.92
C TYR A 257 -12.97 23.82 -4.56
N ARG A 258 -14.12 24.51 -4.64
CA ARG A 258 -14.21 25.96 -4.43
C ARG A 258 -14.44 26.34 -2.98
N THR A 259 -15.17 25.52 -2.21
CA THR A 259 -15.71 25.93 -0.91
C THR A 259 -15.17 25.13 0.27
N SER A 260 -14.64 23.92 0.09
CA SER A 260 -14.18 23.12 1.23
C SER A 260 -13.04 23.81 2.00
N GLU A 261 -13.08 23.68 3.32
CA GLU A 261 -12.07 24.27 4.23
C GLU A 261 -10.66 23.77 3.89
N LEU A 262 -10.52 22.48 3.55
CA LEU A 262 -9.25 21.91 3.15
C LEU A 262 -8.68 22.56 1.87
N PHE A 263 -9.47 22.74 0.82
CA PHE A 263 -8.97 23.34 -0.43
C PHE A 263 -8.75 24.85 -0.30
N THR A 264 -9.65 25.57 0.37
CA THR A 264 -9.51 27.01 0.59
C THR A 264 -8.34 27.31 1.52
N GLY A 265 -8.17 26.53 2.59
CA GLY A 265 -7.06 26.62 3.52
C GLY A 265 -5.69 26.40 2.89
N LEU A 266 -5.52 25.35 2.08
CA LEU A 266 -4.25 25.07 1.39
C LEU A 266 -3.85 26.14 0.35
N ARG A 267 -4.80 26.96 -0.11
CA ARG A 267 -4.52 28.10 -1.00
C ARG A 267 -4.11 29.36 -0.24
N ASP A 268 -4.40 29.41 1.05
CA ASP A 268 -4.03 30.54 1.90
C ASP A 268 -2.59 30.40 2.38
N ALA A 269 -1.69 31.16 1.75
CA ALA A 269 -0.28 31.16 2.09
C ALA A 269 0.01 31.73 3.49
N ASP A 270 -0.94 32.47 4.09
CA ASP A 270 -0.78 33.07 5.42
C ASP A 270 -1.09 32.05 6.53
N ARG A 271 -1.68 30.88 6.19
CA ARG A 271 -1.84 29.72 7.10
C ARG A 271 -0.60 28.84 7.19
N LEU A 272 0.44 29.08 6.39
CA LEU A 272 1.66 28.27 6.41
C LEU A 272 2.48 28.56 7.67
N GLY A 273 2.98 27.51 8.32
CA GLY A 273 3.86 27.57 9.48
C GLY A 273 5.35 27.48 9.13
N GLY A 274 6.19 27.59 10.16
CA GLY A 274 7.65 27.46 10.08
C GLY A 274 8.30 28.40 9.07
N ARG A 275 9.41 27.95 8.46
CA ARG A 275 10.13 28.68 7.41
C ARG A 275 9.24 29.01 6.22
N CYS A 276 8.32 28.13 5.84
CA CYS A 276 7.39 28.39 4.74
C CYS A 276 6.46 29.57 5.03
N GLY A 277 6.02 29.74 6.28
CA GLY A 277 5.22 30.89 6.72
C GLY A 277 5.98 32.22 6.70
N ALA A 278 7.24 32.22 7.14
CA ALA A 278 8.10 33.41 7.17
C ALA A 278 8.74 33.75 5.80
N CYS A 279 8.74 32.81 4.85
CA CYS A 279 9.44 32.93 3.57
C CYS A 279 8.81 33.98 2.65
N GLU A 280 9.66 34.84 2.09
CA GLU A 280 9.27 35.84 1.10
C GLU A 280 8.69 35.21 -0.18
N PHE A 281 9.03 33.95 -0.48
CA PHE A 281 8.51 33.20 -1.63
C PHE A 281 7.22 32.41 -1.33
N ARG A 282 6.62 32.51 -0.13
CA ARG A 282 5.50 31.66 0.31
C ARG A 282 4.30 31.62 -0.63
N ARG A 283 3.99 32.74 -1.30
CA ARG A 283 2.85 32.85 -2.24
C ARG A 283 3.08 32.20 -3.60
N VAL A 284 4.35 31.96 -3.95
CA VAL A 284 4.75 31.37 -5.24
C VAL A 284 5.18 29.91 -5.04
N CYS A 285 6.05 29.66 -4.06
CA CYS A 285 6.54 28.35 -3.71
C CYS A 285 5.54 27.59 -2.82
N GLY A 286 5.36 28.05 -1.58
CA GLY A 286 4.49 27.42 -0.59
C GLY A 286 4.91 26.02 -0.12
N GLY A 287 5.95 25.41 -0.69
CA GLY A 287 6.43 24.06 -0.35
C GLY A 287 5.46 22.93 -0.74
N SER A 288 5.89 21.67 -0.69
CA SER A 288 5.00 20.52 -0.80
C SER A 288 4.18 20.37 0.48
N ARG A 289 2.86 20.37 0.32
CA ARG A 289 1.93 20.11 1.43
C ARG A 289 1.83 18.61 1.72
N SER A 290 1.98 17.77 0.69
CA SER A 290 2.05 16.32 0.80
C SER A 290 3.25 15.85 1.65
N ARG A 291 4.42 16.50 1.49
CA ARG A 291 5.63 16.18 2.25
C ARG A 291 5.62 16.75 3.66
N ALA A 292 5.13 17.98 3.83
CA ALA A 292 4.89 18.56 5.16
C ALA A 292 4.01 17.60 5.98
N TYR A 293 2.83 17.25 5.45
CA TYR A 293 1.94 16.29 6.10
C TYR A 293 2.57 14.90 6.29
N GLY A 294 3.26 14.38 5.28
CA GLY A 294 3.90 13.06 5.35
C GLY A 294 4.98 12.92 6.42
N VAL A 295 5.59 14.04 6.86
CA VAL A 295 6.64 14.06 7.89
C VAL A 295 6.10 14.50 9.25
N THR A 296 5.21 15.49 9.29
CA THR A 296 4.77 16.13 10.56
C THR A 296 3.35 15.78 10.96
N GLY A 297 2.53 15.25 10.05
CA GLY A 297 1.08 15.11 10.22
C GLY A 297 0.30 16.42 10.03
N ASP A 298 0.97 17.54 9.73
CA ASP A 298 0.35 18.85 9.51
C ASP A 298 0.62 19.35 8.09
N PRO A 299 -0.42 19.54 7.24
CA PRO A 299 -0.22 20.02 5.87
C PRO A 299 0.21 21.50 5.81
N TYR A 300 0.08 22.25 6.91
CA TYR A 300 0.48 23.66 7.02
C TYR A 300 1.92 23.83 7.51
N ALA A 301 2.59 22.77 7.97
CA ALA A 301 3.99 22.81 8.38
C ALA A 301 4.95 23.19 7.24
N GLU A 302 6.19 23.51 7.59
CA GLU A 302 7.23 23.82 6.60
C GLU A 302 7.60 22.62 5.73
N GLU A 303 8.15 22.87 4.54
CA GLU A 303 8.79 21.81 3.76
C GLU A 303 10.03 21.29 4.52
N PRO A 304 10.10 19.98 4.82
CA PRO A 304 11.21 19.39 5.56
C PRO A 304 12.54 19.36 4.76
N TRP A 305 12.49 19.32 3.43
CA TRP A 305 13.66 19.23 2.55
C TRP A 305 13.97 20.52 1.79
N CYS A 306 13.52 21.66 2.30
CA CYS A 306 13.97 22.95 1.79
C CYS A 306 15.25 23.37 2.54
N ASP A 307 16.32 23.73 1.83
CA ASP A 307 17.56 24.25 2.45
C ASP A 307 17.53 25.77 2.62
N TYR A 308 16.56 26.43 1.98
CA TYR A 308 16.46 27.89 1.99
C TYR A 308 16.14 28.45 3.38
N GLN A 309 16.90 29.48 3.76
CA GLN A 309 16.62 30.30 4.94
C GLN A 309 15.90 31.59 4.51
N PRO A 310 14.70 31.89 5.04
CA PRO A 310 14.00 33.14 4.74
C PRO A 310 14.90 34.37 4.92
N GLY A 311 14.94 35.24 3.89
CA GLY A 311 15.76 36.46 3.90
C GLY A 311 17.24 36.27 3.55
N SER A 312 17.72 35.04 3.27
CA SER A 312 19.13 34.82 2.92
C SER A 312 19.49 35.22 1.48
N PHE A 313 18.50 35.38 0.58
CA PHE A 313 18.77 35.74 -0.81
C PHE A 313 19.16 37.23 -0.95
N PRO A 314 20.36 37.55 -1.48
CA PRO A 314 20.95 38.89 -1.41
C PRO A 314 20.21 39.98 -2.20
N ALA A 315 19.28 39.63 -3.11
CA ALA A 315 18.63 40.59 -3.99
C ALA A 315 17.43 41.37 -3.40
N GLY A 316 17.26 41.43 -2.07
CA GLY A 316 16.41 42.42 -1.38
C GLY A 316 14.98 42.62 -1.93
N GLY A 317 14.26 41.55 -2.27
CA GLY A 317 12.89 41.62 -2.80
C GLY A 317 12.76 42.00 -4.29
N ASN A 318 13.87 42.22 -5.00
CA ASN A 318 13.89 42.55 -6.44
C ASN A 318 13.28 41.43 -7.31
N TRP A 319 13.30 40.18 -6.82
CA TRP A 319 12.60 39.04 -7.43
C TRP A 319 11.08 39.28 -7.61
N ARG A 320 10.46 40.16 -6.82
CA ARG A 320 9.04 40.53 -6.94
C ARG A 320 8.75 41.19 -8.29
N ARG A 321 9.71 41.92 -8.87
CA ARG A 321 9.58 42.52 -10.21
C ARG A 321 9.54 41.47 -11.31
N CYS A 322 10.38 40.44 -11.20
CA CYS A 322 10.35 39.28 -12.11
C CYS A 322 9.01 38.51 -12.02
N TRP A 323 8.36 38.53 -10.85
CA TRP A 323 7.05 37.90 -10.64
C TRP A 323 5.87 38.76 -11.11
N THR A 324 5.86 40.06 -10.83
CA THR A 324 4.79 40.98 -11.28
C THR A 324 4.78 41.16 -12.80
N ALA A 325 5.95 41.23 -13.44
CA ALA A 325 6.06 41.28 -14.90
C ALA A 325 5.44 40.04 -15.57
N ARG A 326 5.49 38.87 -14.94
CA ARG A 326 4.82 37.65 -15.46
C ARG A 326 3.31 37.67 -15.29
N ARG A 327 2.80 38.21 -14.17
CA ARG A 327 1.36 38.40 -13.98
C ARG A 327 0.73 39.33 -15.02
N ALA A 328 1.47 40.35 -15.49
CA ALA A 328 1.00 41.23 -16.55
C ALA A 328 0.84 40.47 -17.89
N VAL A 329 1.79 39.60 -18.24
CA VAL A 329 1.75 38.77 -19.46
C VAL A 329 0.65 37.70 -19.41
N ASP A 330 0.45 37.07 -18.24
CA ASP A 330 -0.63 36.09 -18.05
C ASP A 330 -2.01 36.76 -17.92
N GLY A 331 -2.06 38.00 -17.43
CA GLY A 331 -3.28 38.82 -17.30
C GLY A 331 -3.75 39.41 -18.64
N GLU A 332 -2.84 39.83 -19.53
CA GLU A 332 -3.20 40.30 -20.89
C GLU A 332 -3.81 39.19 -21.77
N ASN A 333 -3.56 37.91 -21.46
CA ASN A 333 -4.25 36.77 -22.08
C ASN A 333 -5.54 36.35 -21.37
N ALA A 334 -5.78 36.82 -20.14
CA ALA A 334 -7.00 36.54 -19.38
C ALA A 334 -8.12 37.56 -19.65
N ASP A 335 -7.76 38.78 -20.08
CA ASP A 335 -8.70 39.90 -20.30
C ASP A 335 -9.05 40.19 -21.78
N ARG A 336 -8.60 39.38 -22.74
CA ARG A 336 -9.22 39.42 -24.08
C ARG A 336 -10.61 38.80 -23.96
N PRO A 337 -11.70 39.55 -24.20
CA PRO A 337 -13.01 38.94 -24.27
C PRO A 337 -12.94 37.90 -25.38
N VAL A 338 -13.33 36.66 -25.07
CA VAL A 338 -13.69 35.70 -26.10
C VAL A 338 -14.88 36.33 -26.83
N THR A 339 -14.61 37.03 -27.93
CA THR A 339 -15.65 37.55 -28.80
C THR A 339 -16.36 36.34 -29.37
N SER A 340 -17.52 36.03 -28.78
CA SER A 340 -18.48 35.11 -29.38
C SER A 340 -18.79 35.66 -30.77
N ARG A 341 -18.35 34.97 -31.83
CA ARG A 341 -18.99 35.12 -33.12
C ARG A 341 -20.38 34.51 -32.98
N ARG A 342 -21.36 35.36 -32.65
CA ARG A 342 -22.78 35.05 -32.84
C ARG A 342 -23.00 34.84 -34.33
N PRO A 343 -23.64 33.75 -34.78
CA PRO A 343 -24.38 33.83 -36.03
C PRO A 343 -25.58 34.74 -35.78
N ALA A 344 -25.76 35.68 -36.71
CA ALA A 344 -26.87 36.60 -36.74
C ALA A 344 -28.19 35.85 -36.96
N LEU A 345 -29.21 36.23 -36.18
CA LEU A 345 -30.61 36.01 -36.52
C LEU A 345 -30.94 36.90 -37.73
N TRP A 346 -31.23 36.32 -38.90
CA TRP A 346 -32.17 36.85 -39.91
C TRP A 346 -32.57 35.73 -40.88
N GLY A 347 -33.86 35.33 -40.84
CA GLY A 347 -34.70 34.73 -41.90
C GLY A 347 -34.25 33.41 -42.56
N THR A 348 -35.08 32.42 -42.87
CA THR A 348 -36.55 32.32 -42.99
C THR A 348 -36.89 30.83 -43.28
N VAL A 349 -38.01 30.36 -42.72
CA VAL A 349 -38.98 29.41 -43.31
C VAL A 349 -38.50 28.02 -43.79
N ALA A 350 -38.91 26.97 -43.06
CA ALA A 350 -39.41 25.64 -43.50
C ALA A 350 -38.99 24.57 -42.46
N GLY A 351 -39.85 23.79 -41.82
CA GLY A 351 -41.28 23.58 -41.97
C GLY A 351 -41.86 23.01 -40.68
N ALA A 352 -43.08 23.43 -40.39
CA ALA A 352 -43.94 22.83 -39.39
C ALA A 352 -44.52 21.49 -39.89
N VAL A 353 -45.13 20.77 -38.94
CA VAL A 353 -46.02 19.60 -39.11
C VAL A 353 -45.31 18.24 -39.09
N ILE A 354 -45.33 17.57 -37.95
CA ILE A 354 -46.21 16.41 -37.72
C ILE A 354 -46.42 16.24 -36.20
N THR A 355 -47.68 16.06 -35.88
CA THR A 355 -48.33 16.25 -34.58
C THR A 355 -48.49 14.91 -33.85
N VAL A 356 -48.45 15.01 -32.53
CA VAL A 356 -49.03 14.10 -31.52
C VAL A 356 -50.33 13.42 -31.99
N LEU A 357 -50.36 12.08 -31.91
CA LEU A 357 -51.59 11.32 -31.65
C LEU A 357 -51.27 9.88 -31.21
N ALA A 358 -51.61 9.58 -29.96
CA ALA A 358 -52.49 8.49 -29.54
C ALA A 358 -51.99 7.72 -28.30
N VAL A 359 -52.77 7.89 -27.23
CA VAL A 359 -52.83 7.09 -26.01
C VAL A 359 -53.91 6.02 -26.21
N LEU A 360 -53.66 4.81 -25.67
CA LEU A 360 -54.61 3.71 -25.31
C LEU A 360 -55.44 3.04 -26.42
N VAL A 361 -55.02 1.82 -26.82
CA VAL A 361 -55.88 0.62 -26.86
C VAL A 361 -55.06 -0.57 -26.36
N ALA A 362 -55.61 -1.25 -25.36
CA ALA A 362 -55.17 -2.53 -24.84
C ALA A 362 -55.73 -3.71 -25.66
N ASN A 363 -55.04 -4.85 -25.57
CA ASN A 363 -55.51 -6.23 -25.72
C ASN A 363 -56.15 -6.71 -27.05
N SER A 364 -55.38 -7.54 -27.75
CA SER A 364 -55.72 -8.88 -28.25
C SER A 364 -54.38 -9.55 -28.61
N GLY A 365 -53.98 -10.75 -28.23
CA GLY A 365 -54.67 -11.98 -27.83
C GLY A 365 -54.11 -13.11 -28.72
N GLY A 366 -53.26 -14.00 -28.18
CA GLY A 366 -52.74 -15.25 -28.80
C GLY A 366 -51.63 -15.05 -29.85
N ASP A 367 -50.55 -15.85 -29.97
CA ASP A 367 -50.26 -17.19 -29.46
C ASP A 367 -48.76 -17.41 -29.21
N THR A 368 -48.52 -18.41 -28.39
CA THR A 368 -47.28 -18.96 -27.81
C THR A 368 -46.10 -19.18 -28.77
N ALA A 369 -44.91 -18.70 -28.36
CA ALA A 369 -43.65 -19.38 -28.64
C ALA A 369 -42.82 -19.43 -27.35
N ALA A 370 -42.73 -20.63 -26.77
CA ALA A 370 -41.94 -20.92 -25.59
C ALA A 370 -40.45 -20.62 -25.85
N GLY A 371 -39.88 -19.68 -25.10
CA GLY A 371 -38.43 -19.58 -24.93
C GLY A 371 -37.92 -20.74 -24.06
N PRO A 372 -36.67 -21.19 -24.23
CA PRO A 372 -36.17 -22.39 -23.55
C PRO A 372 -36.23 -22.20 -22.03
N ALA A 373 -36.68 -23.25 -21.33
CA ALA A 373 -36.70 -23.35 -19.89
C ALA A 373 -35.35 -22.97 -19.26
N ALA A 374 -35.42 -22.40 -18.06
CA ALA A 374 -34.27 -22.21 -17.19
C ALA A 374 -33.48 -23.53 -17.08
N PRO A 375 -32.12 -23.50 -17.16
CA PRO A 375 -31.35 -24.71 -16.96
C PRO A 375 -31.54 -25.18 -15.51
N ASP A 376 -31.88 -26.46 -15.38
CA ASP A 376 -32.07 -27.18 -14.12
C ASP A 376 -31.09 -26.73 -13.03
N ALA A 377 -31.65 -26.32 -11.89
CA ALA A 377 -30.95 -26.32 -10.62
C ALA A 377 -30.49 -27.76 -10.32
N GLY A 378 -29.24 -28.06 -10.63
CA GLY A 378 -28.64 -29.37 -10.37
C GLY A 378 -27.58 -29.84 -11.36
N THR A 379 -27.45 -29.22 -12.54
CA THR A 379 -26.47 -29.70 -13.54
C THR A 379 -25.08 -29.09 -13.30
N PRO A 380 -24.02 -29.89 -13.04
CA PRO A 380 -22.68 -29.35 -12.78
C PRO A 380 -22.11 -28.64 -14.00
N ARG A 381 -21.80 -27.35 -13.88
CA ARG A 381 -21.16 -26.59 -14.97
C ARG A 381 -19.67 -26.85 -14.97
N THR A 382 -19.13 -27.43 -16.03
CA THR A 382 -17.68 -27.64 -16.16
C THR A 382 -17.03 -26.55 -17.00
N VAL A 383 -16.01 -25.87 -16.46
CA VAL A 383 -15.24 -24.83 -17.15
C VAL A 383 -13.79 -25.27 -17.29
N ALA A 384 -13.23 -25.20 -18.50
CA ALA A 384 -11.81 -25.45 -18.73
C ALA A 384 -11.00 -24.23 -18.27
N VAL A 385 -9.99 -24.47 -17.44
CA VAL A 385 -9.10 -23.44 -16.90
C VAL A 385 -7.66 -23.76 -17.33
N THR A 386 -6.94 -22.78 -17.84
CA THR A 386 -5.54 -22.91 -18.27
C THR A 386 -4.65 -22.00 -17.43
N LEU A 387 -3.55 -22.56 -16.90
CA LEU A 387 -2.49 -21.85 -16.20
C LEU A 387 -1.34 -21.63 -17.18
N ALA A 388 -1.07 -20.38 -17.55
CA ALA A 388 -0.05 -19.99 -18.52
C ALA A 388 0.52 -18.60 -18.23
N GLY A 389 1.85 -18.45 -18.25
CA GLY A 389 2.56 -17.22 -17.97
C GLY A 389 2.17 -16.56 -16.63
N MET A 390 2.02 -17.34 -15.55
CA MET A 390 1.50 -16.86 -14.25
C MET A 390 0.06 -16.28 -14.32
N ARG A 391 -0.74 -16.66 -15.32
CA ARG A 391 -2.14 -16.23 -15.48
C ARG A 391 -3.09 -17.42 -15.51
N VAL A 392 -4.30 -17.21 -15.01
CA VAL A 392 -5.42 -18.14 -15.07
C VAL A 392 -6.37 -17.71 -16.21
N ARG A 393 -6.74 -18.63 -17.11
CA ARG A 393 -7.68 -18.37 -18.21
C ARG A 393 -8.83 -19.39 -18.20
N PRO A 394 -10.11 -18.97 -18.20
CA PRO A 394 -10.57 -17.58 -18.14
C PRO A 394 -10.24 -16.93 -16.79
N ALA A 395 -10.06 -15.61 -16.78
CA ALA A 395 -9.79 -14.85 -15.56
C ALA A 395 -11.07 -14.52 -14.76
N ARG A 396 -12.25 -14.79 -15.33
CA ARG A 396 -13.56 -14.57 -14.73
C ARG A 396 -14.49 -15.72 -15.10
N ILE A 397 -15.22 -16.23 -14.11
CA ILE A 397 -16.25 -17.27 -14.30
C ILE A 397 -17.50 -16.76 -13.57
N GLU A 398 -18.58 -16.55 -14.31
CA GLU A 398 -19.89 -16.18 -13.74
C GLU A 398 -20.78 -17.43 -13.68
N VAL A 399 -21.36 -17.69 -12.51
CA VAL A 399 -22.34 -18.75 -12.27
C VAL A 399 -23.44 -18.24 -11.33
N ALA A 400 -24.65 -18.77 -11.47
CA ALA A 400 -25.73 -18.49 -10.52
C ALA A 400 -25.42 -19.12 -9.16
N ALA A 401 -25.88 -18.48 -8.07
CA ALA A 401 -25.78 -19.03 -6.72
C ALA A 401 -26.40 -20.45 -6.67
N GLY A 402 -25.77 -21.37 -5.94
CA GLY A 402 -26.16 -22.79 -5.88
C GLY A 402 -25.68 -23.67 -7.04
N THR A 403 -25.00 -23.11 -8.06
CA THR A 403 -24.45 -23.92 -9.17
C THR A 403 -23.24 -24.74 -8.75
N VAL A 404 -23.25 -26.05 -8.96
CA VAL A 404 -22.06 -26.91 -8.81
C VAL A 404 -21.07 -26.61 -9.94
N LEU A 405 -20.03 -25.82 -9.67
CA LEU A 405 -18.99 -25.46 -10.64
C LEU A 405 -17.82 -26.45 -10.59
N ARG A 406 -17.47 -27.06 -11.73
CA ARG A 406 -16.31 -27.94 -11.90
C ARG A 406 -15.25 -27.27 -12.76
N LEU A 407 -14.02 -27.14 -12.25
CA LEU A 407 -12.91 -26.55 -13.00
C LEU A 407 -11.98 -27.65 -13.55
N LYS A 408 -11.85 -27.72 -14.88
CA LYS A 408 -10.89 -28.61 -15.54
C LYS A 408 -9.59 -27.84 -15.78
N VAL A 409 -8.68 -27.90 -14.81
CA VAL A 409 -7.43 -27.13 -14.80
C VAL A 409 -6.32 -27.81 -15.61
N THR A 410 -5.70 -27.07 -16.53
CA THR A 410 -4.57 -27.49 -17.36
C THR A 410 -3.41 -26.53 -17.13
N ASN A 411 -2.25 -27.04 -16.70
CA ASN A 411 -1.02 -26.24 -16.69
C ASN A 411 -0.34 -26.35 -18.07
N SER A 412 -0.14 -25.22 -18.75
CA SER A 412 0.55 -25.14 -20.04
C SER A 412 1.93 -24.48 -19.98
N ASP A 413 2.39 -24.09 -18.79
CA ASP A 413 3.75 -23.59 -18.58
C ASP A 413 4.75 -24.73 -18.33
N ALA A 414 6.04 -24.41 -18.44
CA ALA A 414 7.12 -25.30 -17.99
C ALA A 414 7.26 -25.33 -16.45
N ARG A 415 6.75 -24.31 -15.75
CA ARG A 415 6.80 -24.20 -14.29
C ARG A 415 5.60 -24.87 -13.65
N ARG A 416 5.73 -25.30 -12.40
CA ARG A 416 4.63 -25.85 -11.62
C ARG A 416 3.68 -24.73 -11.19
N HIS A 417 2.39 -24.93 -11.41
CA HIS A 417 1.33 -24.03 -10.96
C HIS A 417 0.23 -24.83 -10.30
N ASP A 418 -0.35 -24.24 -9.26
CA ASP A 418 -1.65 -24.60 -8.71
C ASP A 418 -2.69 -23.53 -9.06
N LEU A 419 -3.94 -23.89 -8.89
CA LEU A 419 -5.10 -22.99 -8.90
C LEU A 419 -5.82 -23.18 -7.58
N LYS A 420 -6.08 -22.06 -6.92
CA LYS A 420 -6.81 -21.97 -5.68
C LYS A 420 -7.98 -21.02 -5.86
N VAL A 421 -9.16 -21.45 -5.45
CA VAL A 421 -10.36 -20.61 -5.39
C VAL A 421 -10.55 -20.27 -3.92
N GLU A 422 -10.81 -18.99 -3.62
CA GLU A 422 -10.85 -18.44 -2.26
C GLU A 422 -11.75 -19.26 -1.31
N ASN A 423 -12.81 -19.86 -1.86
CA ASN A 423 -13.83 -20.65 -1.15
C ASN A 423 -14.08 -22.03 -1.79
N GLY A 424 -13.04 -22.66 -2.38
CA GLY A 424 -13.20 -23.92 -3.11
C GLY A 424 -11.95 -24.81 -3.09
N PRO A 425 -12.04 -26.00 -3.70
CA PRO A 425 -10.93 -26.95 -3.71
C PRO A 425 -9.70 -26.37 -4.42
N ALA A 426 -8.53 -26.56 -3.82
CA ALA A 426 -7.25 -26.25 -4.43
C ALA A 426 -6.79 -27.41 -5.31
N THR A 427 -6.12 -27.10 -6.42
CA THR A 427 -5.42 -28.13 -7.20
C THR A 427 -4.01 -28.34 -6.64
N PRO A 428 -3.51 -29.59 -6.54
CA PRO A 428 -2.10 -29.81 -6.22
C PRO A 428 -1.22 -29.22 -7.34
N ALA A 429 -0.03 -28.72 -6.99
CA ALA A 429 0.90 -28.11 -7.93
C ALA A 429 1.18 -29.04 -9.13
N ARG A 430 0.62 -28.69 -10.29
CA ARG A 430 0.62 -29.57 -11.48
C ARG A 430 1.94 -29.41 -12.25
N PRO A 431 2.61 -30.51 -12.63
CA PRO A 431 3.77 -30.44 -13.50
C PRO A 431 3.39 -29.82 -14.86
N GLY A 432 4.32 -29.04 -15.42
CA GLY A 432 4.21 -28.52 -16.77
C GLY A 432 4.22 -29.63 -17.84
N ARG A 433 3.85 -29.31 -19.08
CA ARG A 433 3.98 -30.28 -20.19
C ARG A 433 5.45 -30.65 -20.40
N ASP A 434 5.73 -31.95 -20.39
CA ASP A 434 6.94 -32.52 -20.98
C ASP A 434 6.82 -32.38 -22.52
N PRO A 435 7.81 -31.82 -23.25
CA PRO A 435 7.68 -31.54 -24.69
C PRO A 435 7.42 -32.75 -25.59
N HIS A 436 7.43 -33.98 -25.05
CA HIS A 436 7.44 -35.22 -25.85
C HIS A 436 6.25 -36.18 -25.66
N THR A 437 5.14 -35.80 -25.01
CA THR A 437 3.99 -36.73 -24.87
C THR A 437 2.64 -36.17 -25.33
N ARG A 438 1.96 -36.93 -26.21
CA ARG A 438 0.58 -36.70 -26.68
C ARG A 438 -0.45 -36.99 -25.57
N PRO A 439 -1.63 -36.35 -25.57
CA PRO A 439 -2.59 -36.43 -24.46
C PRO A 439 -3.27 -37.81 -24.41
N ARG A 440 -3.21 -38.47 -23.25
CA ARG A 440 -4.09 -39.62 -22.94
C ARG A 440 -5.41 -39.11 -22.37
N HIS A 441 -6.51 -39.50 -22.98
CA HIS A 441 -7.86 -39.27 -22.48
C HIS A 441 -8.29 -40.37 -21.52
N GLY A 442 -8.68 -39.96 -20.31
CA GLY A 442 -9.61 -40.64 -19.39
C GLY A 442 -9.11 -41.89 -18.68
N HIS A 443 -9.18 -41.90 -17.34
CA HIS A 443 -9.64 -43.07 -16.57
C HIS A 443 -10.25 -42.64 -15.23
N ARG A 444 -11.34 -43.34 -14.89
CA ARG A 444 -12.08 -43.34 -13.61
C ARG A 444 -11.60 -44.52 -12.75
N ARG A 445 -11.75 -44.37 -11.42
CA ARG A 445 -11.80 -45.38 -10.32
C ARG A 445 -10.46 -45.66 -9.58
N PRO A 446 -10.48 -46.30 -8.39
CA PRO A 446 -10.64 -45.70 -7.05
C PRO A 446 -9.49 -46.10 -6.10
N CYS A 447 -9.57 -45.71 -4.83
CA CYS A 447 -8.57 -45.93 -3.77
C CYS A 447 -7.97 -47.34 -3.69
N GLY A 448 -6.66 -47.43 -3.43
CA GLY A 448 -5.93 -48.65 -3.08
C GLY A 448 -4.46 -48.36 -2.74
N VAL A 449 -4.07 -48.70 -1.52
CA VAL A 449 -2.71 -48.61 -0.94
C VAL A 449 -1.74 -49.57 -1.65
N VAL A 450 -0.53 -49.13 -2.00
CA VAL A 450 0.68 -49.98 -2.16
C VAL A 450 1.97 -49.15 -1.89
N HIS A 451 2.82 -49.62 -0.98
CA HIS A 451 4.26 -49.25 -0.85
C HIS A 451 5.13 -50.11 -1.80
N PRO A 452 6.27 -49.60 -2.30
CA PRO A 452 7.57 -50.27 -2.00
C PRO A 452 8.73 -49.26 -1.81
N ALA A 453 9.57 -49.39 -0.77
CA ALA A 453 10.84 -50.15 -0.67
C ALA A 453 12.08 -49.48 -1.32
N GLY A 454 13.09 -49.14 -0.50
CA GLY A 454 14.50 -48.92 -0.94
C GLY A 454 15.17 -50.26 -1.33
N PRO A 455 16.50 -50.40 -1.55
CA PRO A 455 17.69 -49.62 -1.09
C PRO A 455 18.76 -49.50 -2.25
N PRO A 456 20.12 -49.45 -2.09
CA PRO A 456 20.98 -49.33 -0.90
C PRO A 456 22.13 -48.28 -0.96
N ARG A 457 22.77 -48.14 0.20
CA ARG A 457 24.06 -47.48 0.45
C ARG A 457 25.21 -48.23 -0.22
N GLY A 458 26.21 -47.48 -0.69
CA GLY A 458 27.58 -47.93 -0.90
C GLY A 458 28.51 -46.77 -0.52
N GLY A 459 29.43 -47.01 0.42
CA GLY A 459 30.53 -46.10 0.72
C GLY A 459 31.73 -46.43 -0.17
N ASP A 460 32.62 -45.46 -0.35
CA ASP A 460 34.03 -45.60 0.02
C ASP A 460 34.78 -44.26 -0.12
N ASP A 461 35.87 -44.23 0.64
CA ASP A 461 36.79 -43.16 1.02
C ASP A 461 37.74 -42.68 -0.08
N ASP A 462 38.61 -41.74 0.33
CA ASP A 462 39.81 -41.18 -0.34
C ASP A 462 39.58 -40.01 -1.32
N GLY A 463 40.26 -38.87 -1.25
CA GLY A 463 41.39 -38.44 -0.44
C GLY A 463 42.09 -37.24 -1.12
N HIS A 464 42.52 -36.29 -0.29
CA HIS A 464 43.59 -35.30 -0.51
C HIS A 464 43.38 -33.93 -1.21
N ARG A 465 43.47 -32.90 -0.34
CA ARG A 465 44.49 -31.82 -0.25
C ARG A 465 44.31 -30.51 -1.05
N ARG A 466 43.99 -29.48 -0.24
CA ARG A 466 44.63 -28.15 -0.04
C ARG A 466 44.86 -27.23 -1.26
N HIS A 467 44.29 -26.01 -1.15
CA HIS A 467 44.93 -24.67 -1.01
C HIS A 467 43.74 -23.67 -0.90
N GLY A 468 43.72 -22.51 -0.25
CA GLY A 468 44.63 -21.67 0.52
C GLY A 468 43.76 -20.46 0.96
N ARG A 469 44.04 -19.88 2.12
CA ARG A 469 43.25 -18.79 2.73
C ARG A 469 43.35 -17.50 1.92
N HIS A 470 42.24 -16.78 1.72
CA HIS A 470 42.14 -15.33 1.89
C HIS A 470 40.68 -14.91 2.13
N ARG A 471 40.41 -14.29 3.29
CA ARG A 471 39.14 -13.62 3.61
C ARG A 471 39.26 -12.14 3.23
N PRO A 472 38.29 -11.56 2.51
CA PRO A 472 37.93 -10.16 2.68
C PRO A 472 36.78 -10.06 3.71
N ARG A 473 36.95 -9.19 4.71
CA ARG A 473 35.87 -8.74 5.59
C ARG A 473 34.91 -7.87 4.77
N GLY A 474 33.74 -8.40 4.43
CA GLY A 474 32.61 -7.63 3.90
C GLY A 474 31.72 -7.10 5.03
N PRO A 475 30.93 -6.04 4.80
CA PRO A 475 30.07 -5.44 5.82
C PRO A 475 28.94 -6.39 6.19
N LEU A 476 28.64 -6.46 7.49
CA LEU A 476 27.56 -7.24 8.10
C LEU A 476 26.22 -6.94 7.40
N HIS A 477 25.82 -7.79 6.46
CA HIS A 477 24.44 -7.84 6.01
C HIS A 477 23.57 -8.28 7.18
N SER A 478 22.56 -7.49 7.52
CA SER A 478 21.46 -7.89 8.40
C SER A 478 20.79 -9.13 7.79
N ARG A 479 21.15 -10.30 8.33
CA ARG A 479 20.51 -11.56 7.97
C ARG A 479 19.06 -11.47 8.45
N ARG A 480 18.11 -11.33 7.51
CA ARG A 480 16.73 -11.75 7.77
C ARG A 480 16.77 -13.15 8.37
N PRO A 481 15.99 -13.43 9.43
CA PRO A 481 16.01 -14.75 10.05
C PRO A 481 15.74 -15.80 8.98
N GLY A 482 16.51 -16.89 9.03
CA GLY A 482 16.22 -18.06 8.21
C GLY A 482 14.93 -18.69 8.71
N LEU A 483 13.77 -18.17 8.30
CA LEU A 483 12.43 -18.65 8.67
C LEU A 483 12.21 -20.13 8.27
N VAL A 484 13.11 -20.68 7.45
CA VAL A 484 13.18 -22.09 7.02
C VAL A 484 13.86 -23.00 8.07
N ARG A 485 14.52 -22.44 9.10
CA ARG A 485 15.15 -23.21 10.17
C ARG A 485 14.09 -23.91 11.03
N ARG A 486 14.51 -24.91 11.81
CA ARG A 486 13.66 -25.55 12.83
C ARG A 486 13.73 -24.75 14.13
N LEU A 487 12.61 -24.71 14.86
CA LEU A 487 12.58 -24.23 16.24
C LEU A 487 13.48 -25.10 17.11
N LEU A 488 14.05 -24.54 18.18
CA LEU A 488 15.01 -25.24 19.01
C LEU A 488 14.35 -26.39 19.80
N PRO A 489 15.11 -27.46 20.11
CA PRO A 489 14.62 -28.52 21.00
C PRO A 489 14.16 -27.94 22.35
N GLY A 490 12.96 -28.33 22.79
CA GLY A 490 12.37 -27.86 24.05
C GLY A 490 11.52 -26.58 23.95
N TRP A 491 11.41 -25.98 22.76
CA TRP A 491 10.47 -24.89 22.50
C TRP A 491 9.01 -25.33 22.74
N ARG A 492 8.21 -24.44 23.32
CA ARG A 492 6.77 -24.61 23.51
C ARG A 492 6.01 -23.52 22.73
N PRO A 493 4.97 -23.88 21.95
CA PRO A 493 4.11 -22.88 21.32
C PRO A 493 3.39 -22.05 22.36
N HIS A 494 3.03 -20.83 21.99
CA HIS A 494 1.96 -20.14 22.68
C HIS A 494 0.65 -20.88 22.37
N ASP A 495 -0.15 -21.11 23.40
CA ASP A 495 -1.43 -21.79 23.23
C ASP A 495 -2.44 -20.85 22.60
N ALA A 496 -3.11 -21.29 21.53
CA ALA A 496 -4.16 -20.50 20.91
C ALA A 496 -5.53 -20.84 21.48
N ASP A 497 -5.70 -21.99 22.14
CA ASP A 497 -6.99 -22.44 22.64
C ASP A 497 -7.50 -21.45 23.69
N LEU A 498 -8.69 -20.90 23.43
CA LEU A 498 -9.32 -19.92 24.30
C LEU A 498 -10.35 -20.61 25.20
N ALA A 499 -10.00 -20.76 26.48
CA ALA A 499 -10.92 -21.30 27.48
C ALA A 499 -12.19 -20.44 27.58
N PRO A 500 -13.34 -21.03 27.95
CA PRO A 500 -14.58 -20.28 28.23
C PRO A 500 -14.38 -19.20 29.30
N ALA A 501 -15.23 -18.18 29.28
CA ALA A 501 -15.20 -17.14 30.30
C ALA A 501 -15.33 -17.77 31.70
N PRO A 502 -14.43 -17.43 32.65
CA PRO A 502 -14.52 -17.94 34.01
C PRO A 502 -15.83 -17.48 34.66
N GLY A 503 -16.35 -18.28 35.59
CA GLY A 503 -17.51 -17.90 36.38
C GLY A 503 -17.22 -16.74 37.35
N GLY A 504 -18.29 -16.14 37.88
CA GLY A 504 -18.20 -14.99 38.78
C GLY A 504 -18.26 -13.64 38.04
N THR A 505 -18.33 -12.55 38.79
CA THR A 505 -18.47 -11.17 38.26
C THR A 505 -17.29 -10.26 38.63
N VAL A 506 -16.30 -10.80 39.34
CA VAL A 506 -15.07 -10.09 39.72
C VAL A 506 -13.88 -10.98 39.43
N HIS A 507 -13.05 -10.56 38.47
CA HIS A 507 -11.88 -11.28 38.00
C HIS A 507 -10.63 -10.61 38.57
N ARG A 508 -9.92 -11.33 39.44
CA ARG A 508 -8.67 -10.87 40.05
C ARG A 508 -7.48 -11.58 39.44
N THR A 509 -6.48 -10.83 39.03
CA THR A 509 -5.20 -11.41 38.60
C THR A 509 -4.02 -10.50 38.93
N GLU A 510 -2.85 -11.09 39.06
CA GLU A 510 -1.58 -10.40 39.27
C GLU A 510 -0.74 -10.54 37.98
N LEU A 511 -0.31 -9.42 37.43
CA LEU A 511 0.52 -9.38 36.23
C LEU A 511 1.90 -8.84 36.61
N HIS A 512 2.90 -9.72 36.52
CA HIS A 512 4.30 -9.37 36.76
C HIS A 512 4.93 -8.85 35.47
N ALA A 513 5.41 -7.61 35.48
CA ALA A 513 6.23 -7.07 34.40
C ALA A 513 7.68 -7.56 34.58
N VAL A 514 8.16 -8.36 33.63
CA VAL A 514 9.44 -9.07 33.71
C VAL A 514 10.16 -9.11 32.36
N HIS A 515 11.46 -9.41 32.41
CA HIS A 515 12.24 -9.78 31.22
C HIS A 515 12.26 -11.30 31.08
N THR A 516 11.92 -11.82 29.90
CA THR A 516 11.93 -13.26 29.60
C THR A 516 12.66 -13.54 28.30
N THR A 517 13.50 -14.58 28.25
CA THR A 517 14.20 -14.95 27.01
C THR A 517 13.53 -16.13 26.33
N VAL A 518 12.76 -15.83 25.28
CA VAL A 518 11.98 -16.80 24.52
C VAL A 518 12.48 -16.94 23.09
N GLU A 519 12.14 -18.04 22.43
CA GLU A 519 12.36 -18.19 20.99
C GLU A 519 11.22 -17.52 20.24
N VAL A 520 11.54 -16.46 19.49
CA VAL A 520 10.56 -15.60 18.78
C VAL A 520 10.46 -15.90 17.29
N ALA A 521 11.46 -16.60 16.74
CA ALA A 521 11.48 -17.09 15.37
C ALA A 521 12.38 -18.32 15.30
N PRO A 522 12.28 -19.17 14.25
CA PRO A 522 13.07 -20.39 14.17
C PRO A 522 14.58 -20.20 14.34
N GLY A 523 15.12 -20.71 15.44
CA GLY A 523 16.52 -20.62 15.81
C GLY A 523 16.96 -19.26 16.36
N VAL A 524 16.03 -18.38 16.75
CA VAL A 524 16.29 -17.03 17.26
C VAL A 524 15.67 -16.86 18.64
N ARG A 525 16.52 -16.81 19.67
CA ARG A 525 16.11 -16.43 21.04
C ARG A 525 16.36 -14.95 21.26
N GLN A 526 15.43 -14.30 21.94
CA GLN A 526 15.50 -12.88 22.26
C GLN A 526 14.90 -12.60 23.64
N GLU A 527 15.50 -11.67 24.37
CA GLU A 527 14.90 -11.10 25.57
C GLU A 527 13.66 -10.28 25.17
N ARG A 528 12.53 -10.53 25.84
CA ARG A 528 11.25 -9.86 25.65
C ARG A 528 10.85 -9.20 26.96
N TRP A 529 10.17 -8.08 26.84
CA TRP A 529 9.50 -7.44 27.98
C TRP A 529 8.09 -7.99 28.01
N ALA A 530 7.69 -8.57 29.13
CA ALA A 530 6.53 -9.44 29.21
C ALA A 530 5.67 -9.11 30.43
N PHE A 531 4.36 -9.27 30.27
CA PHE A 531 3.45 -9.39 31.40
C PHE A 531 3.24 -10.88 31.70
N GLY A 532 3.31 -11.28 32.97
CA GLY A 532 3.08 -12.68 33.37
C GLY A 532 4.10 -13.68 32.82
N GLY A 533 5.28 -13.22 32.40
CA GLY A 533 6.36 -14.08 31.90
C GLY A 533 6.25 -14.52 30.44
N THR A 534 5.22 -14.07 29.71
CA THR A 534 5.00 -14.38 28.29
C THR A 534 4.83 -13.13 27.44
N ALA A 535 5.12 -13.25 26.14
CA ALA A 535 4.87 -12.21 25.14
C ALA A 535 4.19 -12.87 23.92
N PRO A 536 2.86 -12.71 23.73
CA PRO A 536 1.95 -11.83 24.46
C PRO A 536 1.75 -12.25 25.93
N GLY A 537 1.28 -11.31 26.75
CA GLY A 537 0.90 -11.55 28.14
C GLY A 537 -0.38 -12.40 28.28
N PRO A 538 -0.75 -12.80 29.51
CA PRO A 538 -1.92 -13.62 29.78
C PRO A 538 -3.21 -13.07 29.18
N THR A 539 -4.03 -13.93 28.60
CA THR A 539 -5.37 -13.56 28.15
C THR A 539 -6.29 -13.40 29.36
N LEU A 540 -7.05 -12.30 29.36
CA LEU A 540 -8.13 -12.07 30.31
C LEU A 540 -9.45 -12.32 29.59
N ARG A 541 -10.39 -13.03 30.20
CA ARG A 541 -11.72 -13.26 29.61
C ARG A 541 -12.82 -13.04 30.65
N GLY A 542 -13.94 -12.50 30.21
CA GLY A 542 -15.13 -12.29 31.04
C GLY A 542 -16.33 -11.90 30.20
N LYS A 543 -17.37 -11.36 30.85
CA LYS A 543 -18.63 -10.94 30.23
C LYS A 543 -18.90 -9.46 30.47
N VAL A 544 -19.79 -8.89 29.66
CA VAL A 544 -20.27 -7.51 29.86
C VAL A 544 -20.83 -7.37 31.27
N GLY A 545 -20.35 -6.36 32.00
CA GLY A 545 -20.72 -6.06 33.38
C GLY A 545 -19.72 -6.59 34.41
N ASP A 546 -18.80 -7.49 34.05
CA ASP A 546 -17.79 -8.00 34.98
C ASP A 546 -16.78 -6.92 35.39
N VAL A 547 -16.22 -7.08 36.58
CA VAL A 547 -15.17 -6.22 37.12
C VAL A 547 -13.83 -6.93 37.03
N PHE A 548 -12.84 -6.29 36.42
CA PHE A 548 -11.46 -6.74 36.41
C PHE A 548 -10.66 -5.93 37.42
N GLU A 549 -9.98 -6.61 38.33
CA GLU A 549 -9.10 -6.03 39.34
C GLU A 549 -7.71 -6.65 39.18
N ILE A 550 -6.86 -5.92 38.46
CA ILE A 550 -5.55 -6.37 38.00
C ILE A 550 -4.49 -5.71 38.87
N THR A 551 -3.65 -6.51 39.52
CA THR A 551 -2.48 -5.98 40.23
C THR A 551 -1.27 -6.08 39.31
N LEU A 552 -0.80 -4.95 38.81
CA LEU A 552 0.49 -4.88 38.12
C LEU A 552 1.61 -4.83 39.15
N VAL A 553 2.59 -5.73 39.04
CA VAL A 553 3.80 -5.76 39.86
C VAL A 553 5.01 -5.58 38.94
N ASN A 554 5.85 -4.58 39.21
CA ASN A 554 7.06 -4.37 38.40
C ASN A 554 8.24 -5.14 38.99
N ASP A 555 8.49 -6.34 38.49
CA ASP A 555 9.65 -7.15 38.87
C ASP A 555 10.89 -6.84 38.02
N ASP A 556 10.75 -6.04 36.96
CA ASP A 556 11.91 -5.52 36.25
C ASP A 556 12.68 -4.54 37.15
N ARG A 557 13.99 -4.76 37.23
CA ARG A 557 14.92 -3.94 37.99
C ARG A 557 15.54 -2.81 37.18
N ARG A 558 15.25 -2.75 35.88
CA ARG A 558 15.93 -1.86 34.92
C ARG A 558 15.07 -0.65 34.53
N MET A 559 13.76 -0.80 34.41
CA MET A 559 12.88 0.30 34.01
C MET A 559 11.50 0.27 34.66
N GLY A 560 10.80 1.41 34.56
CA GLY A 560 9.41 1.51 34.92
C GLY A 560 8.49 0.86 33.88
N HIS A 561 7.36 0.36 34.35
CA HIS A 561 6.30 -0.22 33.51
C HIS A 561 4.93 0.31 33.94
N GLY A 562 4.00 0.36 33.01
CA GLY A 562 2.60 0.73 33.25
C GLY A 562 1.70 -0.25 32.53
N ILE A 563 0.39 -0.07 32.62
CA ILE A 563 -0.56 -0.90 31.89
C ILE A 563 -1.78 -0.08 31.49
N ASP A 564 -2.21 -0.26 30.25
CA ASP A 564 -3.38 0.34 29.63
C ASP A 564 -4.30 -0.79 29.14
N PHE A 565 -5.57 -0.74 29.55
CA PHE A 565 -6.61 -1.69 29.17
C PHE A 565 -7.66 -0.98 28.33
N HIS A 566 -7.78 -1.33 27.05
CA HIS A 566 -8.76 -0.68 26.16
C HIS A 566 -10.21 -1.10 26.48
N ALA A 567 -10.39 -2.20 27.22
CA ALA A 567 -11.69 -2.67 27.71
C ALA A 567 -12.28 -1.81 28.86
N GLY A 568 -11.52 -0.85 29.39
CA GLY A 568 -11.93 -0.01 30.52
C GLY A 568 -11.90 1.49 30.20
N SER A 569 -12.85 2.26 30.75
CA SER A 569 -12.88 3.72 30.62
C SER A 569 -12.52 4.37 31.95
N LEU A 570 -11.24 4.70 32.15
CA LEU A 570 -10.73 5.36 33.35
C LEU A 570 -9.82 6.55 32.96
N ALA A 571 -9.69 7.53 33.84
CA ALA A 571 -8.68 8.58 33.68
C ALA A 571 -7.27 7.97 33.83
N PRO A 572 -6.30 8.32 32.97
CA PRO A 572 -5.00 7.64 32.94
C PRO A 572 -4.10 7.95 34.15
N ASP A 573 -4.21 9.14 34.75
CA ASP A 573 -3.25 9.69 35.73
C ASP A 573 -3.01 8.79 36.96
N GLY A 574 -4.01 7.99 37.34
CA GLY A 574 -3.91 7.02 38.44
C GLY A 574 -3.53 5.62 37.96
N PRO A 575 -4.48 4.88 37.35
CA PRO A 575 -4.34 3.46 37.04
C PRO A 575 -3.39 3.15 35.87
N MET A 576 -3.08 4.10 34.99
CA MET A 576 -2.19 3.89 33.83
C MET A 576 -0.80 4.51 34.01
N ARG A 577 -0.49 5.06 35.20
CA ARG A 577 0.82 5.63 35.49
C ARG A 577 1.92 4.59 35.41
N THR A 578 3.14 5.05 35.20
CA THR A 578 4.33 4.19 35.34
C THR A 578 4.57 3.87 36.81
N ILE A 579 4.86 2.60 37.10
CA ILE A 579 5.35 2.11 38.37
C ILE A 579 6.85 1.78 38.26
N GLU A 580 7.60 2.22 39.26
CA GLU A 580 9.05 1.98 39.31
C GLU A 580 9.37 0.52 39.70
N PRO A 581 10.60 0.05 39.46
CA PRO A 581 11.04 -1.26 39.93
C PRO A 581 10.67 -1.58 41.38
N GLY A 582 10.01 -2.72 41.61
CA GLY A 582 9.55 -3.20 42.90
C GLY A 582 8.21 -2.62 43.38
N GLU A 583 7.64 -1.65 42.67
CA GLU A 583 6.32 -1.12 42.98
C GLU A 583 5.18 -2.02 42.49
N ARG A 584 3.97 -1.75 42.99
CA ARG A 584 2.73 -2.38 42.55
C ARG A 584 1.61 -1.36 42.37
N LEU A 585 0.69 -1.65 41.46
CA LEU A 585 -0.47 -0.82 41.15
C LEU A 585 -1.69 -1.71 40.93
N VAL A 586 -2.81 -1.37 41.58
CA VAL A 586 -4.10 -2.02 41.33
C VAL A 586 -4.86 -1.21 40.28
N TYR A 587 -5.11 -1.82 39.13
CA TYR A 587 -5.96 -1.33 38.07
C TYR A 587 -7.31 -2.02 38.17
N ARG A 588 -8.38 -1.27 38.43
CA ARG A 588 -9.74 -1.82 38.55
C ARG A 588 -10.72 -1.16 37.59
N PHE A 589 -11.30 -1.93 36.66
CA PHE A 589 -12.32 -1.45 35.72
C PHE A 589 -13.51 -2.40 35.63
N ARG A 590 -14.66 -1.88 35.20
CA ARG A 590 -15.82 -2.69 34.79
C ARG A 590 -15.85 -2.77 33.26
N ALA A 591 -16.01 -3.98 32.72
CA ALA A 591 -16.13 -4.21 31.29
C ALA A 591 -17.56 -3.85 30.82
N GLU A 592 -17.77 -2.61 30.40
CA GLU A 592 -19.10 -2.12 29.97
C GLU A 592 -19.45 -2.54 28.53
N ARG A 593 -18.47 -3.01 27.75
CA ARG A 593 -18.59 -3.29 26.32
C ARG A 593 -17.97 -4.64 25.97
N ALA A 594 -18.63 -5.37 25.08
CA ALA A 594 -18.14 -6.62 24.52
C ALA A 594 -17.08 -6.36 23.43
N GLY A 595 -16.20 -7.34 23.24
CA GLY A 595 -15.19 -7.31 22.18
C GLY A 595 -13.88 -7.99 22.54
N ALA A 596 -12.96 -8.02 21.58
CA ALA A 596 -11.57 -8.42 21.78
C ALA A 596 -10.73 -7.15 21.89
N TRP A 597 -10.26 -6.86 23.09
CA TRP A 597 -9.60 -5.60 23.42
C TRP A 597 -8.10 -5.81 23.61
N LEU A 598 -7.30 -4.89 23.10
CA LEU A 598 -5.88 -4.84 23.42
C LEU A 598 -5.69 -4.36 24.87
N TYR A 599 -4.69 -4.93 25.54
CA TYR A 599 -4.03 -4.25 26.65
C TYR A 599 -2.53 -4.22 26.38
N HIS A 600 -1.85 -3.17 26.83
CA HIS A 600 -0.42 -3.01 26.62
C HIS A 600 0.24 -2.12 27.68
N CYS A 601 1.57 -2.05 27.68
CA CYS A 601 2.28 -1.13 28.56
C CYS A 601 1.99 0.35 28.20
N GLY A 602 1.67 1.17 29.20
CA GLY A 602 1.43 2.61 29.06
C GLY A 602 2.67 3.49 29.24
N THR A 603 3.84 2.92 29.57
CA THR A 603 5.07 3.69 29.83
C THR A 603 5.72 4.16 28.53
N ALA A 604 6.18 5.42 28.52
CA ALA A 604 6.92 5.98 27.40
C ALA A 604 8.39 5.48 27.37
N PRO A 605 8.96 5.18 26.19
CA PRO A 605 8.33 5.22 24.85
C PRO A 605 7.53 3.94 24.55
N MET A 606 6.20 4.06 24.45
CA MET A 606 5.28 2.91 24.31
C MET A 606 5.62 2.00 23.11
N LEU A 607 6.06 2.58 22.00
CA LEU A 607 6.51 1.85 20.81
C LEU A 607 7.50 0.73 21.16
N GLN A 608 8.44 0.99 22.07
CA GLN A 608 9.43 0.01 22.50
C GLN A 608 8.82 -1.05 23.39
N HIS A 609 7.97 -0.66 24.35
CA HIS A 609 7.35 -1.62 25.26
C HIS A 609 6.44 -2.60 24.51
N ILE A 610 5.61 -2.10 23.59
CA ILE A 610 4.76 -2.94 22.75
C ILE A 610 5.63 -3.78 21.81
N GLY A 611 6.57 -3.18 21.07
CA GLY A 611 7.44 -3.90 20.12
C GLY A 611 8.31 -5.00 20.78
N ASN A 612 8.61 -4.86 22.08
CA ASN A 612 9.36 -5.84 22.86
C ASN A 612 8.48 -6.90 23.54
N GLY A 613 7.15 -6.83 23.45
CA GLY A 613 6.27 -7.92 23.87
C GLY A 613 5.21 -7.57 24.92
N MET A 614 5.16 -6.33 25.42
CA MET A 614 4.25 -5.95 26.49
C MET A 614 2.85 -5.62 25.97
N TYR A 615 2.17 -6.64 25.46
CA TYR A 615 0.79 -6.59 24.99
C TYR A 615 0.08 -7.91 25.26
N GLY A 616 -1.24 -7.89 25.36
CA GLY A 616 -2.10 -9.06 25.45
C GLY A 616 -3.55 -8.70 25.12
N ALA A 617 -4.48 -9.62 25.37
CA ALA A 617 -5.89 -9.40 25.04
C ALA A 617 -6.81 -9.54 26.26
N VAL A 618 -7.88 -8.73 26.27
CA VAL A 618 -9.07 -8.91 27.09
C VAL A 618 -10.23 -9.28 26.18
N VAL A 619 -10.80 -10.47 26.35
CA VAL A 619 -11.98 -10.94 25.60
C VAL A 619 -13.21 -10.77 26.48
N ILE A 620 -14.14 -9.92 26.05
CA ILE A 620 -15.42 -9.72 26.71
C ILE A 620 -16.52 -10.27 25.82
N ASP A 621 -17.14 -11.37 26.23
CA ASP A 621 -18.16 -12.05 25.45
C ASP A 621 -19.38 -11.12 25.25
N PRO A 622 -19.89 -10.97 24.00
CA PRO A 622 -21.15 -10.29 23.78
C PRO A 622 -22.33 -11.06 24.41
N PRO A 623 -23.36 -10.34 24.90
CA PRO A 623 -24.54 -11.00 25.46
C PRO A 623 -25.17 -11.96 24.46
N GLY A 624 -25.42 -13.21 24.88
CA GLY A 624 -26.07 -14.21 24.05
C GLY A 624 -25.16 -14.83 22.97
N LEU A 625 -23.84 -14.65 23.05
CA LEU A 625 -22.88 -15.29 22.15
C LEU A 625 -23.09 -16.82 22.13
N PRO A 626 -23.42 -17.44 20.98
CA PRO A 626 -23.57 -18.89 20.88
C PRO A 626 -22.26 -19.62 21.22
N GLU A 627 -22.36 -20.86 21.70
CA GLU A 627 -21.18 -21.70 21.90
C GLU A 627 -20.59 -22.12 20.55
N ALA A 628 -19.26 -22.18 20.50
CA ALA A 628 -18.51 -22.77 19.40
C ALA A 628 -17.79 -24.01 19.93
N ASP A 629 -17.62 -25.03 19.09
CA ASP A 629 -16.91 -26.26 19.47
C ASP A 629 -15.43 -25.99 19.76
N HIS A 630 -14.84 -25.04 19.02
CA HIS A 630 -13.47 -24.56 19.23
C HIS A 630 -13.42 -23.04 19.27
N GLU A 631 -12.67 -22.50 20.22
CA GLU A 631 -12.33 -21.08 20.24
C GLU A 631 -10.81 -20.91 20.25
N TYR A 632 -10.31 -20.04 19.38
CA TYR A 632 -8.89 -19.67 19.32
C TYR A 632 -8.72 -18.17 19.50
N LEU A 633 -7.62 -17.76 20.14
CA LEU A 633 -7.18 -16.37 20.19
C LEU A 633 -5.85 -16.18 19.48
N LEU A 634 -5.85 -15.27 18.50
CA LEU A 634 -4.70 -14.90 17.69
C LEU A 634 -4.40 -13.41 17.82
N ILE A 635 -3.27 -13.07 18.44
CA ILE A 635 -2.77 -11.71 18.61
C ILE A 635 -1.69 -11.47 17.56
N SER A 636 -1.99 -10.63 16.57
CA SER A 636 -1.03 -10.23 15.54
C SER A 636 -0.04 -9.23 16.09
N SER A 637 1.24 -9.41 15.78
CA SER A 637 2.31 -8.53 16.22
C SER A 637 3.52 -8.53 15.30
N GLU A 638 4.22 -7.41 15.29
CA GLU A 638 5.51 -7.25 14.63
C GLU A 638 6.64 -7.76 15.53
N LEU A 639 7.69 -8.32 14.91
CA LEU A 639 8.90 -8.74 15.59
C LEU A 639 10.10 -7.93 15.12
N TYR A 640 10.67 -7.16 16.06
CA TYR A 640 11.90 -6.39 15.87
C TYR A 640 13.05 -7.12 16.56
N LEU A 641 13.87 -7.80 15.77
CA LEU A 641 15.00 -8.57 16.25
C LEU A 641 16.16 -7.66 16.66
N GLY A 642 16.76 -7.96 17.81
CA GLY A 642 17.89 -7.23 18.36
C GLY A 642 17.86 -7.22 19.88
N THR A 643 18.78 -6.45 20.47
CA THR A 643 18.78 -6.21 21.90
C THR A 643 17.66 -5.21 22.25
N PRO A 644 16.72 -5.55 23.14
CA PRO A 644 15.67 -4.64 23.59
C PRO A 644 16.21 -3.26 24.00
N GLY A 645 15.68 -2.20 23.40
CA GLY A 645 16.05 -0.81 23.71
C GLY A 645 17.36 -0.31 23.08
N SER A 646 18.08 -1.17 22.34
CA SER A 646 19.26 -0.73 21.58
C SER A 646 18.87 0.24 20.45
N THR A 647 19.77 1.17 20.12
CA THR A 647 19.55 2.14 19.04
C THR A 647 19.17 1.46 17.73
N GLU A 648 19.82 0.34 17.39
CA GLU A 648 19.54 -0.43 16.17
C GLU A 648 18.11 -0.97 16.15
N GLN A 649 17.66 -1.61 17.23
CA GLN A 649 16.31 -2.16 17.31
C GLN A 649 15.25 -1.06 17.33
N VAL A 650 15.49 0.02 18.08
CA VAL A 650 14.57 1.17 18.16
C VAL A 650 14.47 1.89 16.81
N THR A 651 15.56 1.99 16.05
CA THR A 651 15.54 2.51 14.68
C THR A 651 14.65 1.63 13.80
N LYS A 652 14.74 0.29 13.88
CA LYS A 652 13.84 -0.59 13.13
C LYS A 652 12.36 -0.32 13.45
N MET A 653 12.03 -0.16 14.73
CA MET A 653 10.68 0.17 15.17
C MET A 653 10.20 1.51 14.61
N ARG A 654 11.02 2.56 14.72
CA ARG A 654 10.68 3.92 14.24
C ARG A 654 10.56 4.01 12.72
N GLU A 655 11.39 3.28 12.00
CA GLU A 655 11.40 3.23 10.54
C GLU A 655 10.41 2.20 9.97
N HIS A 656 9.70 1.47 10.85
CA HIS A 656 8.75 0.43 10.50
C HIS A 656 9.37 -0.64 9.59
N THR A 657 10.50 -1.19 10.04
CA THR A 657 11.25 -2.27 9.39
C THR A 657 11.32 -3.53 10.27
N PRO A 658 10.17 -4.17 10.57
CA PRO A 658 10.15 -5.41 11.34
C PRO A 658 10.87 -6.54 10.59
N ASP A 659 11.48 -7.44 11.36
CA ASP A 659 12.21 -8.58 10.85
C ASP A 659 11.27 -9.77 10.55
N ALA A 660 10.12 -9.83 11.21
CA ALA A 660 9.07 -10.83 11.05
C ALA A 660 7.73 -10.31 11.57
N TRP A 661 6.66 -11.03 11.25
CA TRP A 661 5.33 -10.87 11.85
C TRP A 661 4.92 -12.20 12.45
N ALA A 662 4.10 -12.17 13.49
CA ALA A 662 3.72 -13.38 14.20
C ALA A 662 2.29 -13.29 14.75
N PHE A 663 1.63 -14.44 14.73
CA PHE A 663 0.53 -14.71 15.64
C PHE A 663 1.09 -15.18 16.98
N ASN A 664 0.61 -14.61 18.08
CA ASN A 664 0.97 -14.96 19.45
C ASN A 664 2.49 -14.94 19.71
N GLY A 665 3.17 -13.93 19.15
CA GLY A 665 4.55 -13.55 19.50
C GLY A 665 5.68 -14.42 18.92
N VAL A 666 5.37 -15.53 18.22
CA VAL A 666 6.39 -16.41 17.63
C VAL A 666 6.11 -16.66 16.14
N ALA A 667 7.04 -16.24 15.27
CA ALA A 667 6.93 -16.45 13.83
C ALA A 667 6.91 -17.95 13.47
N ASN A 668 6.00 -18.35 12.57
CA ASN A 668 5.84 -19.72 12.06
C ASN A 668 5.46 -20.79 13.11
N GLN A 669 5.03 -20.41 14.32
CA GLN A 669 4.77 -21.42 15.36
C GLN A 669 3.65 -22.40 14.98
N TYR A 670 2.57 -21.89 14.38
CA TYR A 670 1.39 -22.69 14.07
C TYR A 670 1.50 -23.50 12.78
N THR A 671 2.57 -23.31 11.99
CA THR A 671 2.96 -24.26 10.93
C THR A 671 3.62 -25.51 11.52
N ARG A 672 4.20 -25.39 12.73
CA ARG A 672 4.86 -26.49 13.45
C ARG A 672 3.95 -27.14 14.48
N ARG A 673 3.02 -26.36 15.03
CA ARG A 673 1.98 -26.79 15.96
C ARG A 673 0.61 -26.32 15.44
N PRO A 674 0.04 -27.01 14.46
CA PRO A 674 -1.26 -26.66 13.90
C PRO A 674 -2.36 -26.69 14.96
N LEU A 675 -3.33 -25.79 14.78
CA LEU A 675 -4.59 -25.79 15.52
C LEU A 675 -5.41 -27.03 15.14
N LYS A 676 -6.35 -27.45 15.99
CA LYS A 676 -7.03 -28.74 15.86
C LYS A 676 -8.54 -28.57 15.92
N ALA A 677 -9.24 -28.98 14.87
CA ALA A 677 -10.70 -29.03 14.82
C ALA A 677 -11.19 -30.34 14.17
N LYS A 678 -12.51 -30.57 14.10
CA LYS A 678 -13.09 -31.65 13.29
C LYS A 678 -14.05 -31.13 12.23
N ALA A 679 -14.28 -31.94 11.21
CA ALA A 679 -15.25 -31.65 10.17
C ALA A 679 -16.66 -31.56 10.79
N GLY A 680 -17.41 -30.54 10.38
CA GLY A 680 -18.74 -30.23 10.90
C GLY A 680 -18.77 -29.43 12.22
N GLU A 681 -17.63 -29.28 12.90
CA GLU A 681 -17.53 -28.48 14.13
C GLU A 681 -17.33 -26.99 13.80
N ARG A 682 -17.93 -26.11 14.62
CA ARG A 682 -17.86 -24.65 14.50
C ARG A 682 -16.62 -24.13 15.23
N ALA A 683 -15.79 -23.37 14.53
CA ALA A 683 -14.61 -22.73 15.09
C ALA A 683 -14.77 -21.20 15.12
N ARG A 684 -14.49 -20.58 16.26
CA ARG A 684 -14.42 -19.14 16.46
C ARG A 684 -12.97 -18.69 16.60
N PHE A 685 -12.54 -17.74 15.78
CA PHE A 685 -11.21 -17.15 15.84
C PHE A 685 -11.33 -15.71 16.34
N TRP A 686 -10.96 -15.49 17.60
CA TRP A 686 -10.74 -14.17 18.16
C TRP A 686 -9.41 -13.61 17.67
N VAL A 687 -9.41 -12.37 17.19
CA VAL A 687 -8.21 -11.74 16.63
C VAL A 687 -8.03 -10.34 17.23
N VAL A 688 -6.80 -10.03 17.64
CA VAL A 688 -6.41 -8.70 18.12
C VAL A 688 -5.17 -8.25 17.36
N ALA A 689 -5.18 -7.04 16.81
CA ALA A 689 -4.04 -6.43 16.13
C ALA A 689 -3.20 -5.62 17.13
N ALA A 690 -2.20 -6.23 17.77
CA ALA A 690 -1.38 -5.51 18.76
C ALA A 690 -0.38 -4.51 18.15
N GLY A 691 0.00 -4.70 16.88
CA GLY A 691 0.95 -3.83 16.19
C GLY A 691 2.41 -4.03 16.67
N PRO A 692 3.17 -2.96 16.99
CA PRO A 692 2.70 -1.60 17.26
C PRO A 692 2.31 -0.73 16.06
N SER A 693 2.63 -1.10 14.81
CA SER A 693 2.39 -0.21 13.65
C SER A 693 1.43 -0.76 12.59
N ASP A 694 1.41 -2.08 12.40
CA ASP A 694 0.64 -2.78 11.37
C ASP A 694 -0.66 -3.37 11.92
N GLY A 695 -1.69 -3.32 11.07
CA GLY A 695 -2.92 -4.09 11.24
C GLY A 695 -2.78 -5.52 10.73
N ILE A 696 -3.91 -6.19 10.56
CA ILE A 696 -3.98 -7.55 9.98
C ILE A 696 -5.18 -7.68 9.05
N ALA A 697 -5.03 -8.44 7.97
CA ALA A 697 -6.12 -8.96 7.16
C ALA A 697 -6.28 -10.46 7.40
N PHE A 698 -6.93 -10.87 8.49
CA PHE A 698 -6.97 -12.28 8.90
C PHE A 698 -7.85 -13.12 7.97
N HIS A 699 -7.31 -14.24 7.49
CA HIS A 699 -7.98 -15.14 6.56
C HIS A 699 -7.68 -16.60 6.87
N VAL A 700 -8.70 -17.46 6.79
CA VAL A 700 -8.56 -18.93 6.83
C VAL A 700 -8.86 -19.48 5.44
N VAL A 701 -7.81 -19.97 4.80
CA VAL A 701 -7.82 -20.52 3.45
C VAL A 701 -8.77 -21.70 3.33
N GLY A 702 -9.63 -21.65 2.32
CA GLY A 702 -10.55 -22.75 2.02
C GLY A 702 -11.82 -22.73 2.86
N THR A 703 -12.06 -21.63 3.57
CA THR A 703 -13.28 -21.39 4.36
C THR A 703 -13.89 -20.04 4.01
N VAL A 704 -15.17 -19.89 4.35
CA VAL A 704 -15.89 -18.61 4.34
C VAL A 704 -16.36 -18.37 5.76
N PHE A 705 -16.18 -17.14 6.25
CA PHE A 705 -16.72 -16.76 7.54
C PHE A 705 -18.21 -16.47 7.37
N ASP A 706 -19.04 -17.16 8.16
CA ASP A 706 -20.48 -16.91 8.23
C ASP A 706 -20.84 -15.87 9.31
N THR A 707 -19.86 -15.51 10.15
CA THR A 707 -20.00 -14.55 11.24
C THR A 707 -18.76 -13.68 11.30
N VAL A 708 -18.96 -12.38 11.44
CA VAL A 708 -17.89 -11.39 11.62
C VAL A 708 -18.34 -10.40 12.68
N TYR A 709 -17.56 -10.29 13.74
CA TYR A 709 -17.70 -9.29 14.78
C TYR A 709 -16.43 -8.44 14.84
N GLN A 710 -16.56 -7.13 14.79
CA GLN A 710 -15.44 -6.20 14.79
C GLN A 710 -15.79 -4.97 15.62
N GLU A 711 -14.92 -4.59 16.55
CA GLU A 711 -15.00 -3.32 17.30
C GLU A 711 -16.37 -3.03 17.93
N GLY A 712 -17.02 -4.06 18.47
CA GLY A 712 -18.32 -3.91 19.13
C GLY A 712 -19.54 -4.25 18.27
N ALA A 713 -19.37 -4.49 16.97
CA ALA A 713 -20.47 -4.67 16.02
C ALA A 713 -20.41 -6.01 15.27
N HIS A 714 -21.56 -6.68 15.13
CA HIS A 714 -21.74 -7.77 14.17
C HIS A 714 -21.85 -7.16 12.76
N LEU A 715 -20.80 -7.36 11.95
CA LEU A 715 -20.81 -7.01 10.53
C LEU A 715 -21.46 -8.11 9.68
N LEU A 716 -21.40 -9.35 10.18
CA LEU A 716 -22.04 -10.51 9.59
C LEU A 716 -22.52 -11.46 10.69
N GLU A 717 -23.70 -12.02 10.49
CA GLU A 717 -24.31 -13.05 11.34
C GLU A 717 -24.70 -14.25 10.48
N PRO A 718 -24.83 -15.46 11.06
CA PRO A 718 -25.23 -16.66 10.32
C PRO A 718 -26.59 -16.47 9.64
N ARG A 719 -26.58 -16.21 8.33
CA ARG A 719 -27.74 -16.12 7.44
C ARG A 719 -27.44 -16.88 6.16
N GLU A 720 -28.44 -17.43 5.49
CA GLU A 720 -28.26 -18.41 4.40
C GLU A 720 -27.46 -17.91 3.18
N GLU A 721 -27.31 -16.58 2.98
CA GLU A 721 -26.77 -16.03 1.73
C GLU A 721 -25.51 -15.17 1.88
N GLY A 722 -25.08 -14.84 3.11
CA GLY A 722 -23.97 -13.90 3.38
C GLY A 722 -22.67 -14.60 3.78
N GLY A 723 -21.52 -14.02 3.42
CA GLY A 723 -20.21 -14.54 3.79
C GLY A 723 -19.12 -13.47 3.76
N SER A 724 -18.09 -13.62 4.60
CA SER A 724 -16.87 -12.80 4.56
C SER A 724 -15.64 -13.67 4.33
N GLN A 725 -14.67 -13.12 3.62
CA GLN A 725 -13.39 -13.77 3.33
C GLN A 725 -12.27 -13.35 4.30
N VAL A 726 -12.37 -12.15 4.88
CA VAL A 726 -11.30 -11.53 5.67
C VAL A 726 -11.91 -10.79 6.86
N LEU A 727 -11.21 -10.82 8.01
CA LEU A 727 -11.38 -9.84 9.09
C LEU A 727 -10.22 -8.85 9.03
N ASP A 728 -10.50 -7.60 8.64
CA ASP A 728 -9.51 -6.53 8.63
C ASP A 728 -9.52 -5.77 9.96
N LEU A 729 -8.35 -5.60 10.57
CA LEU A 729 -8.18 -4.89 11.83
C LEU A 729 -7.02 -3.90 11.70
N ALA A 730 -7.25 -2.64 12.04
CA ALA A 730 -6.18 -1.67 12.25
C ALA A 730 -5.43 -1.95 13.58
N PRO A 731 -4.20 -1.42 13.77
CA PRO A 731 -3.51 -1.55 15.05
C PRO A 731 -4.38 -1.06 16.21
N GLY A 732 -4.45 -1.84 17.29
CA GLY A 732 -5.29 -1.60 18.45
C GLY A 732 -6.70 -2.20 18.37
N GLN A 733 -7.15 -2.66 17.19
CA GLN A 733 -8.49 -3.20 17.01
C GLN A 733 -8.56 -4.71 17.28
N GLY A 734 -9.77 -5.18 17.58
CA GLY A 734 -10.05 -6.60 17.71
C GLY A 734 -11.48 -7.02 17.35
N GLY A 735 -11.66 -8.32 17.22
CA GLY A 735 -12.91 -8.93 16.79
C GLY A 735 -12.87 -10.45 16.80
N PHE A 736 -13.87 -11.09 16.20
CA PHE A 736 -13.85 -12.51 15.92
C PHE A 736 -14.54 -12.85 14.60
N VAL A 737 -14.19 -14.01 14.05
CA VAL A 737 -14.88 -14.64 12.93
C VAL A 737 -15.24 -16.07 13.25
N GLU A 738 -16.28 -16.59 12.61
CA GLU A 738 -16.71 -17.98 12.78
C GLU A 738 -16.88 -18.67 11.43
N THR A 739 -16.54 -19.95 11.40
CA THR A 739 -16.75 -20.83 10.25
C THR A 739 -16.90 -22.28 10.72
N THR A 740 -17.52 -23.10 9.88
CA THR A 740 -17.59 -24.56 10.07
C THR A 740 -16.74 -25.23 8.99
N PHE A 741 -15.82 -26.10 9.39
CA PHE A 741 -14.99 -26.83 8.45
C PHE A 741 -15.81 -27.95 7.78
N PRO A 742 -15.98 -27.96 6.45
CA PRO A 742 -16.89 -28.90 5.79
C PRO A 742 -16.34 -30.33 5.67
N GLU A 743 -15.02 -30.49 5.64
CA GLU A 743 -14.35 -31.78 5.46
C GLU A 743 -13.00 -31.81 6.18
N ALA A 744 -12.47 -33.01 6.43
CA ALA A 744 -11.15 -33.19 6.99
C ALA A 744 -10.07 -32.64 6.04
N GLY A 745 -9.03 -32.01 6.58
CA GLY A 745 -8.04 -31.34 5.77
C GLY A 745 -7.04 -30.49 6.56
N HIS A 746 -6.23 -29.75 5.80
CA HIS A 746 -5.27 -28.79 6.34
C HIS A 746 -5.63 -27.42 5.79
N TYR A 747 -6.11 -26.53 6.65
CA TYR A 747 -6.61 -25.20 6.30
C TYR A 747 -5.61 -24.14 6.76
N PRO A 748 -4.81 -23.55 5.86
CA PRO A 748 -3.88 -22.49 6.24
C PRO A 748 -4.62 -21.28 6.78
N PHE A 749 -4.12 -20.64 7.83
CA PHE A 749 -4.56 -19.30 8.21
C PHE A 749 -3.40 -18.32 8.08
N VAL A 750 -3.70 -17.09 7.66
CA VAL A 750 -2.69 -16.10 7.28
C VAL A 750 -3.13 -14.69 7.67
N ASP A 751 -2.15 -13.81 7.81
CA ASP A 751 -2.36 -12.40 7.46
C ASP A 751 -2.30 -12.26 5.93
N HIS A 752 -3.38 -11.78 5.31
CA HIS A 752 -3.49 -11.67 3.85
C HIS A 752 -2.67 -10.50 3.27
N ASP A 753 -2.00 -9.70 4.11
CA ASP A 753 -0.77 -9.06 3.66
C ASP A 753 0.32 -10.12 3.51
N MET A 754 0.54 -10.56 2.26
CA MET A 754 1.46 -11.66 1.98
C MET A 754 2.90 -11.38 2.43
N ARG A 755 3.29 -10.11 2.65
CA ARG A 755 4.60 -9.79 3.24
C ARG A 755 4.67 -10.29 4.69
N HIS A 756 3.57 -10.18 5.44
CA HIS A 756 3.46 -10.61 6.82
C HIS A 756 3.37 -12.14 6.89
N ALA A 757 2.52 -12.76 6.06
CA ALA A 757 2.40 -14.21 5.99
C ALA A 757 3.74 -14.88 5.65
N GLU A 758 4.41 -14.46 4.57
CA GLU A 758 5.70 -15.02 4.16
C GLU A 758 6.82 -14.76 5.19
N ALA A 759 6.64 -13.73 6.04
CA ALA A 759 7.58 -13.36 7.09
C ALA A 759 7.24 -13.94 8.47
N GLY A 760 6.17 -14.73 8.62
CA GLY A 760 5.91 -15.49 9.85
C GLY A 760 4.47 -15.55 10.34
N ALA A 761 3.60 -14.65 9.86
CA ALA A 761 2.21 -14.56 10.28
C ALA A 761 1.32 -15.53 9.50
N HIS A 762 1.59 -16.83 9.64
CA HIS A 762 0.75 -17.89 9.11
C HIS A 762 0.79 -19.15 9.99
N GLY A 763 -0.20 -20.00 9.81
CA GLY A 763 -0.32 -21.29 10.48
C GLY A 763 -1.24 -22.24 9.74
N MET A 764 -1.59 -23.34 10.40
CA MET A 764 -2.48 -24.36 9.86
C MET A 764 -3.53 -24.75 10.90
N VAL A 765 -4.76 -24.98 10.45
CA VAL A 765 -5.77 -25.75 11.18
C VAL A 765 -5.80 -27.15 10.57
N GLU A 766 -5.49 -28.16 11.38
CA GLU A 766 -5.66 -29.56 11.04
C GLU A 766 -7.05 -30.01 11.46
N VAL A 767 -7.87 -30.32 10.47
CA VAL A 767 -9.25 -30.77 10.64
C VAL A 767 -9.29 -32.29 10.44
N SER A 768 -9.69 -33.02 11.47
CA SER A 768 -9.93 -34.47 11.35
C SER A 768 -11.37 -34.78 10.97
N ASP A 769 -11.62 -36.04 10.62
CA ASP A 769 -12.98 -36.58 10.54
C ASP A 769 -13.69 -36.56 11.90
#